data_AF-A0A660NMM4-F1
#
_entry.id   AF-A0A660NMM4-F1
#
_cell.length_a   1.000
_cell.length_b   1.000
_cell.length_c   1.000
_cell.angle_alpha   90.00
_cell.angle_beta   90.00
_cell.angle_gamma   90.00
#
_symmetry.space_group_name_H-M   'P 1'
#
loop_
_entity.id
_entity.type
_entity.pdbx_description
1 polymer ?
#
loop_
_entity_poly.entity_id
_entity_poly.type
_entity_poly.pdbx_seq_one_letter_code
_entity_poly.pdbx_strand_id
1 'polypeptide(L)'
;MSMHHEWLALVEISGPFLAVPVLKEAFPQGLEELDAAKRKRLRQAYDEWREAQETDDPRLEDLHTAWIDEVLSHGLELDEDGRGDVLKRKDWCANHLTVAPPEHGVSLSPDFAVVGNGDAPLMLVHAYAPDVDLDATRKLDGWASTPAERMVTLCRATGCRLGLVTNGERWMLVDAPVGAVTTFASWYARIWSQEPVTLQAFVHLLGIRRFFVDESERLPALFDRSSKFQDEVTDALGEQVRHAVEVLIQSLDKADQDRDRELLRGVKEAELYEAALTVMMRLVFLLSAEERSLLLLGDERYEANYALSTLRMQLRAESDEILERRWDAWSRLLAVFRAVYGGIEHENLRLPALGGSLFDPDRFPFLEGRAKGSDWRTDVANPLPIDNRTVLLLLEAIQQFQGRTLSYRALDVEQIGYVYEGLLERTVKRTAEVTLELDATKSAQSPWVTLSELESARLDGAARLVELLEQRSGSSVSRVRNDLARTVDDALADRLLTACHGDTALRDRIKPFGHLVRTDPWGYPLVYPAGAFIVTTGSDRRETGTHYTPKSLTEAIVAETLTPIAYVGPAQGTPRAGWMLKSPAELLDLKICDPAMGSGAFLVQACRWLADRLVESWAQAEAQGHTVGIDGRVLAADANVEPLPGDTEARIIVARRLIAERSLYGVDLNPLAVELAKLSIWLVTLAKGRPFGFLDHNLRCGDSLLGIHRLDQLTQLSMNPADQGQLRLFGQNVEQAVREAIELRRRLREMPIRDIRDVEAMAHLDADVRRRLAVPEAIADAFIGEVFASGGSGSLLEKSLVSLADHAGQA
;
A
#
# COMPACT_ATOMS: atom_id res chain seq x y z
N MET A 1 -16.19 12.75 16.85
CA MET A 1 -15.75 11.47 16.27
C MET A 1 -16.73 10.37 16.68
N SER A 2 -16.82 9.26 15.96
CA SER A 2 -17.65 8.11 16.37
C SER A 2 -17.06 7.49 17.65
N MET A 3 -17.87 7.09 18.65
CA MET A 3 -17.37 6.41 19.88
C MET A 3 -16.46 5.21 19.56
N HIS A 4 -16.76 4.48 18.47
CA HIS A 4 -15.92 3.37 18.00
C HIS A 4 -14.53 3.76 17.50
N HIS A 5 -14.32 4.99 17.02
CA HIS A 5 -12.98 5.45 16.58
C HIS A 5 -12.05 5.68 17.78
N GLU A 6 -12.60 6.13 18.90
CA GLU A 6 -11.84 6.54 20.08
C GLU A 6 -11.10 5.35 20.71
N TRP A 7 -11.81 4.25 20.95
CA TRP A 7 -11.16 3.06 21.51
C TRP A 7 -10.28 2.32 20.50
N LEU A 8 -10.65 2.27 19.21
CA LEU A 8 -9.81 1.64 18.18
C LEU A 8 -8.43 2.32 18.06
N ALA A 9 -8.34 3.63 18.31
CA ALA A 9 -7.08 4.37 18.28
C ALA A 9 -6.14 4.00 19.46
N LEU A 10 -6.71 3.50 20.55
CA LEU A 10 -6.04 3.14 21.80
C LEU A 10 -5.65 1.65 21.89
N VAL A 11 -6.03 0.84 20.90
CA VAL A 11 -5.70 -0.59 20.81
C VAL A 11 -4.59 -0.78 19.79
N GLU A 12 -3.58 -1.57 20.14
CA GLU A 12 -2.54 -1.99 19.21
C GLU A 12 -3.09 -3.11 18.31
N ILE A 13 -3.15 -2.85 17.00
CA ILE A 13 -3.74 -3.77 16.02
C ILE A 13 -2.69 -4.09 14.96
N SER A 14 -2.52 -5.39 14.67
CA SER A 14 -1.73 -5.90 13.57
C SER A 14 -2.58 -6.85 12.72
N GLY A 15 -2.77 -6.53 11.44
CA GLY A 15 -3.64 -7.28 10.52
C GLY A 15 -5.09 -6.74 10.42
N PRO A 16 -5.95 -7.35 9.58
CA PRO A 16 -7.31 -6.89 9.33
C PRO A 16 -8.21 -7.03 10.57
N PHE A 17 -8.68 -5.92 11.12
CA PHE A 17 -9.53 -5.91 12.32
C PHE A 17 -10.95 -5.41 12.01
N LEU A 18 -11.69 -5.00 13.05
CA LEU A 18 -13.07 -4.57 12.94
C LEU A 18 -13.20 -3.20 12.27
N ALA A 19 -13.95 -3.15 11.17
CA ALA A 19 -14.29 -1.90 10.51
C ALA A 19 -15.38 -1.17 11.32
N VAL A 20 -15.20 0.14 11.54
CA VAL A 20 -16.19 1.00 12.23
C VAL A 20 -17.63 0.85 11.71
N PRO A 21 -17.87 0.68 10.39
CA PRO A 21 -19.17 0.33 9.84
C PRO A 21 -19.81 -0.91 10.45
N VAL A 22 -19.06 -2.01 10.51
CA VAL A 22 -19.51 -3.28 11.05
C VAL A 22 -19.77 -3.15 12.56
N LEU A 23 -18.92 -2.39 13.27
CA LEU A 23 -19.15 -2.06 14.68
C LEU A 23 -20.40 -1.23 14.90
N LYS A 24 -20.73 -0.28 14.02
CA LYS A 24 -21.97 0.51 14.14
C LYS A 24 -23.23 -0.33 13.90
N GLU A 25 -23.14 -1.35 13.05
CA GLU A 25 -24.25 -2.28 12.81
C GLU A 25 -24.41 -3.26 13.98
N ALA A 26 -23.31 -3.82 14.47
CA ALA A 26 -23.31 -4.74 15.61
C ALA A 26 -23.60 -4.05 16.95
N PHE A 27 -23.23 -2.77 17.07
CA PHE A 27 -23.40 -1.93 18.27
C PHE A 27 -23.99 -0.56 17.89
N PRO A 28 -25.28 -0.50 17.52
CA PRO A 28 -25.92 0.73 17.03
C PRO A 28 -26.02 1.83 18.09
N GLN A 29 -26.07 1.46 19.36
CA GLN A 29 -26.11 2.41 20.49
C GLN A 29 -24.73 2.69 21.09
N GLY A 30 -23.65 2.17 20.48
CA GLY A 30 -22.31 2.20 21.06
C GLY A 30 -22.06 1.03 22.02
N LEU A 31 -20.95 1.09 22.77
CA LEU A 31 -20.60 0.13 23.79
C LEU A 31 -21.30 0.51 25.10
N GLU A 32 -21.96 -0.44 25.77
CA GLU A 32 -22.67 -0.16 27.01
C GLU A 32 -21.68 0.13 28.15
N GLU A 33 -22.05 1.02 29.08
CA GLU A 33 -21.23 1.24 30.27
C GLU A 33 -21.20 -0.02 31.14
N LEU A 34 -20.00 -0.40 31.57
CA LEU A 34 -19.83 -1.49 32.51
C LEU A 34 -20.28 -1.08 33.92
N ASP A 35 -20.90 -2.04 34.61
CA ASP A 35 -21.33 -1.90 35.99
C ASP A 35 -20.20 -1.35 36.89
N ALA A 36 -20.57 -0.45 37.79
CA ALA A 36 -19.61 0.25 38.65
C ALA A 36 -18.93 -0.69 39.64
N ALA A 37 -19.63 -1.72 40.13
CA ALA A 37 -19.05 -2.71 41.02
C ALA A 37 -18.05 -3.60 40.26
N LYS A 38 -18.39 -4.02 39.03
CA LYS A 38 -17.47 -4.75 38.14
C LYS A 38 -16.18 -3.97 37.87
N ARG A 39 -16.29 -2.70 37.46
CA ARG A 39 -15.10 -1.85 37.23
C ARG A 39 -14.25 -1.68 38.48
N LYS A 40 -14.89 -1.50 39.64
CA LYS A 40 -14.19 -1.37 40.92
C LYS A 40 -13.43 -2.66 41.27
N ARG A 41 -14.06 -3.82 41.08
CA ARG A 41 -13.47 -5.13 41.38
C ARG A 41 -12.25 -5.41 40.51
N LEU A 42 -12.36 -5.20 39.19
CA LEU A 42 -11.24 -5.36 38.26
C LEU A 42 -10.08 -4.40 38.58
N ARG A 43 -10.39 -3.14 38.90
CA ARG A 43 -9.36 -2.18 39.32
C ARG A 43 -8.64 -2.63 40.59
N GLN A 44 -9.39 -3.05 41.61
CA GLN A 44 -8.80 -3.50 42.87
C GLN A 44 -7.90 -4.72 42.68
N ALA A 45 -8.33 -5.71 41.89
CA ALA A 45 -7.53 -6.90 41.59
C ALA A 45 -6.27 -6.56 40.78
N TYR A 46 -6.38 -5.62 39.83
CA TYR A 46 -5.23 -5.12 39.09
C TYR A 46 -4.22 -4.38 39.98
N ASP A 47 -4.70 -3.49 40.83
CA ASP A 47 -3.85 -2.70 41.75
C ASP A 47 -3.11 -3.64 42.72
N GLU A 48 -3.79 -4.65 43.27
CA GLU A 48 -3.17 -5.67 44.14
C GLU A 48 -2.12 -6.50 43.40
N TRP A 49 -2.41 -6.92 42.17
CA TRP A 49 -1.45 -7.65 41.33
C TRP A 49 -0.23 -6.79 40.97
N ARG A 50 -0.44 -5.50 40.66
CA ARG A 50 0.64 -4.55 40.36
C ARG A 50 1.52 -4.27 41.56
N GLU A 51 0.93 -4.04 42.73
CA GLU A 51 1.68 -3.82 43.97
C GLU A 51 2.54 -5.05 44.31
N ALA A 52 2.00 -6.26 44.13
CA ALA A 52 2.75 -7.50 44.31
C ALA A 52 3.94 -7.62 43.33
N GLN A 53 3.77 -7.17 42.08
CA GLN A 53 4.83 -7.16 41.08
C GLN A 53 5.92 -6.13 41.42
N GLU A 54 5.54 -4.93 41.88
CA GLU A 54 6.49 -3.85 42.23
C GLU A 54 7.28 -4.15 43.50
N THR A 55 6.70 -4.90 44.43
CA THR A 55 7.29 -5.23 45.74
C THR A 55 7.98 -6.60 45.79
N ASP A 56 7.96 -7.35 44.68
CA ASP A 56 8.50 -8.73 44.59
C ASP A 56 7.83 -9.64 45.65
N ASP A 57 6.50 -9.52 45.83
CA ASP A 57 5.72 -10.29 46.82
C ASP A 57 5.86 -11.80 46.54
N PRO A 58 6.21 -12.63 47.54
CA PRO A 58 6.28 -14.09 47.40
C PRO A 58 5.00 -14.75 46.87
N ARG A 59 3.84 -14.08 46.94
CA ARG A 59 2.54 -14.54 46.43
C ARG A 59 2.23 -14.05 45.02
N LEU A 60 3.18 -13.44 44.31
CA LEU A 60 2.97 -12.90 42.96
C LEU A 60 2.36 -13.94 42.01
N GLU A 61 2.80 -15.19 42.05
CA GLU A 61 2.28 -16.27 41.18
C GLU A 61 0.80 -16.57 41.44
N ASP A 62 0.40 -16.63 42.72
CA ASP A 62 -0.99 -16.84 43.14
C ASP A 62 -1.86 -15.63 42.76
N LEU A 63 -1.38 -14.40 43.02
CA LEU A 63 -2.08 -13.16 42.69
C LEU A 63 -2.20 -12.97 41.18
N HIS A 64 -1.20 -13.39 40.42
CA HIS A 64 -1.23 -13.36 38.96
C HIS A 64 -2.29 -14.31 38.39
N THR A 65 -2.35 -15.54 38.91
CA THR A 65 -3.39 -16.51 38.53
C THR A 65 -4.78 -15.99 38.92
N ALA A 66 -4.92 -15.41 40.11
CA ALA A 66 -6.17 -14.83 40.59
C ALA A 66 -6.61 -13.63 39.74
N TRP A 67 -5.69 -12.76 39.33
CA TRP A 67 -5.97 -11.64 38.44
C TRP A 67 -6.51 -12.11 37.08
N ILE A 68 -5.85 -13.09 36.47
CA ILE A 68 -6.29 -13.64 35.18
C ILE A 68 -7.66 -14.30 35.30
N ASP A 69 -7.89 -15.13 36.33
CA ASP A 69 -9.19 -15.76 36.56
C ASP A 69 -10.28 -14.72 36.85
N GLU A 70 -9.98 -13.65 37.59
CA GLU A 70 -10.92 -12.56 37.86
C GLU A 70 -11.38 -11.86 36.56
N VAL A 71 -10.45 -11.58 35.64
CA VAL A 71 -10.77 -11.00 34.32
C VAL A 71 -11.61 -11.96 33.48
N LEU A 72 -11.24 -13.25 33.40
CA LEU A 72 -11.94 -14.23 32.57
C LEU A 72 -13.32 -14.61 33.16
N SER A 73 -13.38 -14.96 34.43
CA SER A 73 -14.58 -15.47 35.10
C SER A 73 -15.62 -14.37 35.31
N HIS A 74 -15.21 -13.21 35.86
CA HIS A 74 -16.14 -12.14 36.27
C HIS A 74 -16.11 -10.92 35.35
N GLY A 75 -14.93 -10.57 34.82
CA GLY A 75 -14.81 -9.47 33.84
C GLY A 75 -15.57 -9.79 32.56
N LEU A 76 -15.26 -10.94 31.94
CA LEU A 76 -15.89 -11.45 30.72
C LEU A 76 -17.15 -12.29 30.98
N GLU A 77 -17.52 -12.52 32.24
CA GLU A 77 -18.70 -13.29 32.64
C GLU A 77 -18.67 -14.75 32.16
N LEU A 78 -17.49 -15.35 31.96
CA LEU A 78 -17.36 -16.70 31.41
C LEU A 78 -17.58 -17.80 32.46
N ASP A 79 -17.55 -17.47 33.76
CA ASP A 79 -17.71 -18.42 34.87
C ASP A 79 -18.17 -17.73 36.18
N GLU A 80 -19.12 -16.79 36.12
CA GLU A 80 -19.58 -16.06 37.33
C GLU A 80 -20.17 -16.96 38.42
N ASP A 81 -20.72 -18.13 38.06
CA ASP A 81 -21.31 -19.08 38.99
C ASP A 81 -20.35 -20.19 39.44
N GLY A 82 -19.13 -20.21 38.90
CA GLY A 82 -18.07 -21.16 39.23
C GLY A 82 -18.35 -22.60 38.81
N ARG A 83 -19.31 -22.84 37.90
CA ARG A 83 -19.66 -24.19 37.45
C ARG A 83 -18.72 -24.74 36.38
N GLY A 84 -17.97 -23.88 35.70
CA GLY A 84 -17.08 -24.28 34.61
C GLY A 84 -17.84 -24.82 33.39
N ASP A 85 -19.08 -24.38 33.17
CA ASP A 85 -19.90 -24.80 32.03
C ASP A 85 -19.32 -24.25 30.71
N VAL A 86 -18.87 -22.99 30.72
CA VAL A 86 -18.34 -22.27 29.55
C VAL A 86 -16.82 -22.13 29.58
N LEU A 87 -16.24 -21.72 30.71
CA LEU A 87 -14.79 -21.60 30.88
C LEU A 87 -14.18 -22.90 31.43
N LYS A 88 -13.42 -23.62 30.58
CA LYS A 88 -12.65 -24.79 30.97
C LYS A 88 -11.23 -24.37 31.37
N ARG A 89 -10.71 -24.94 32.46
CA ARG A 89 -9.37 -24.65 33.01
C ARG A 89 -8.33 -25.69 32.54
N LYS A 90 -7.09 -25.52 33.00
CA LYS A 90 -5.88 -26.20 32.54
C LYS A 90 -5.99 -27.73 32.48
N ASP A 91 -6.53 -28.36 33.53
CA ASP A 91 -6.66 -29.82 33.57
C ASP A 91 -7.61 -30.37 32.50
N TRP A 92 -8.70 -29.65 32.21
CA TRP A 92 -9.60 -30.04 31.14
C TRP A 92 -8.94 -29.82 29.77
N CYS A 93 -8.26 -28.69 29.59
CA CYS A 93 -7.56 -28.35 28.34
C CYS A 93 -6.47 -29.37 27.99
N ALA A 94 -5.63 -29.76 28.95
CA ALA A 94 -4.58 -30.75 28.73
C ALA A 94 -5.12 -32.11 28.25
N ASN A 95 -6.33 -32.48 28.70
CA ASN A 95 -6.98 -33.75 28.33
C ASN A 95 -7.74 -33.71 27.00
N HIS A 96 -8.17 -32.53 26.53
CA HIS A 96 -9.07 -32.40 25.37
C HIS A 96 -8.50 -31.58 24.21
N LEU A 97 -7.57 -30.66 24.48
CA LEU A 97 -7.08 -29.64 23.55
C LEU A 97 -5.54 -29.62 23.49
N THR A 98 -4.93 -30.81 23.52
CA THR A 98 -3.49 -30.97 23.30
C THR A 98 -3.24 -31.35 21.84
N VAL A 99 -2.41 -30.55 21.16
CA VAL A 99 -2.02 -30.80 19.77
C VAL A 99 -0.49 -30.87 19.67
N ALA A 100 0.01 -31.75 18.80
CA ALA A 100 1.42 -31.82 18.46
C ALA A 100 1.57 -31.46 16.97
N PRO A 101 1.79 -30.17 16.63
CA PRO A 101 1.96 -29.76 15.24
C PRO A 101 3.13 -30.52 14.61
N PRO A 102 2.93 -31.15 13.42
CA PRO A 102 3.97 -31.95 12.77
C PRO A 102 5.25 -31.16 12.48
N GLU A 103 5.13 -29.84 12.33
CA GLU A 103 6.21 -28.93 11.93
C GLU A 103 7.25 -28.66 13.03
N HIS A 104 6.88 -28.84 14.31
CA HIS A 104 7.70 -28.39 15.44
C HIS A 104 8.01 -29.48 16.46
N GLY A 105 7.27 -30.60 16.48
CA GLY A 105 7.51 -31.71 17.42
C GLY A 105 7.27 -31.34 18.90
N VAL A 106 6.63 -30.21 19.17
CA VAL A 106 6.27 -29.70 20.50
C VAL A 106 4.79 -29.91 20.75
N SER A 107 4.43 -30.32 21.96
CA SER A 107 3.04 -30.44 22.38
C SER A 107 2.53 -29.08 22.89
N LEU A 108 1.46 -28.58 22.31
CA LEU A 108 0.81 -27.32 22.70
C LEU A 108 -0.55 -27.60 23.34
N SER A 109 -0.82 -26.93 24.45
CA SER A 109 -2.12 -26.92 25.12
C SER A 109 -2.41 -25.51 25.65
N PRO A 110 -3.67 -25.03 25.59
CA PRO A 110 -4.05 -23.81 26.26
C PRO A 110 -4.18 -24.02 27.78
N ASP A 111 -4.17 -22.92 28.54
CA ASP A 111 -4.46 -22.94 29.98
C ASP A 111 -5.97 -22.82 30.26
N PHE A 112 -6.70 -22.13 29.38
CA PHE A 112 -8.16 -22.06 29.44
C PHE A 112 -8.78 -22.21 28.05
N ALA A 113 -10.03 -22.65 28.00
CA ALA A 113 -10.81 -22.70 26.77
C ALA A 113 -12.25 -22.27 27.04
N VAL A 114 -12.75 -21.36 26.21
CA VAL A 114 -14.18 -21.04 26.14
C VAL A 114 -14.83 -22.05 25.22
N VAL A 115 -15.81 -22.79 25.72
CA VAL A 115 -16.51 -23.82 24.94
C VAL A 115 -17.98 -23.48 24.73
N GLY A 116 -18.51 -23.88 23.58
CA GLY A 116 -19.92 -23.79 23.24
C GLY A 116 -20.67 -25.09 23.49
N ASN A 117 -21.83 -25.23 22.85
CA ASN A 117 -22.62 -26.45 22.93
C ASN A 117 -21.82 -27.67 22.45
N GLY A 118 -21.82 -28.74 23.26
CA GLY A 118 -21.10 -29.97 22.95
C GLY A 118 -19.58 -29.88 23.13
N ASP A 119 -19.11 -28.99 24.02
CA ASP A 119 -17.69 -28.77 24.33
C ASP A 119 -16.83 -28.31 23.14
N ALA A 120 -17.45 -27.77 22.08
CA ALA A 120 -16.74 -27.23 20.93
C ALA A 120 -15.97 -25.96 21.31
N PRO A 121 -14.65 -25.87 21.03
CA PRO A 121 -13.84 -24.71 21.43
C PRO A 121 -14.20 -23.46 20.61
N LEU A 122 -14.56 -22.38 21.29
CA LEU A 122 -14.91 -21.09 20.70
C LEU A 122 -13.77 -20.06 20.83
N MET A 123 -12.98 -20.13 21.89
CA MET A 123 -11.75 -19.34 22.06
C MET A 123 -10.77 -20.07 22.98
N LEU A 124 -9.49 -20.05 22.63
CA LEU A 124 -8.41 -20.62 23.46
C LEU A 124 -7.69 -19.52 24.22
N VAL A 125 -7.23 -19.78 25.44
CA VAL A 125 -6.50 -18.80 26.26
C VAL A 125 -5.22 -19.42 26.79
N HIS A 126 -4.11 -18.68 26.70
CA HIS A 126 -2.84 -19.09 27.29
C HIS A 126 -2.25 -17.95 28.11
N ALA A 127 -1.85 -18.27 29.35
CA ALA A 127 -1.33 -17.32 30.31
C ALA A 127 0.18 -17.52 30.48
N TYR A 128 0.93 -16.44 30.35
CA TYR A 128 2.37 -16.40 30.57
C TYR A 128 2.68 -15.63 31.85
N ALA A 129 3.85 -15.90 32.44
CA ALA A 129 4.29 -15.19 33.64
C ALA A 129 4.39 -13.66 33.42
N PRO A 130 4.26 -12.83 34.48
CA PRO A 130 4.19 -11.36 34.38
C PRO A 130 5.37 -10.68 33.66
N ASP A 131 6.55 -11.28 33.70
CA ASP A 131 7.79 -10.80 33.12
C ASP A 131 7.98 -11.19 31.64
N VAL A 132 7.06 -12.01 31.10
CA VAL A 132 7.14 -12.51 29.74
C VAL A 132 6.63 -11.46 28.76
N ASP A 133 7.52 -11.02 27.87
CA ASP A 133 7.15 -10.27 26.68
C ASP A 133 6.46 -11.20 25.65
N LEU A 134 5.24 -10.81 25.23
CA LEU A 134 4.41 -11.56 24.30
C LEU A 134 4.90 -11.48 22.85
N ASP A 135 5.74 -10.51 22.51
CA ASP A 135 6.34 -10.35 21.18
C ASP A 135 7.78 -10.91 21.11
N ALA A 136 8.36 -11.29 22.25
CA ALA A 136 9.71 -11.84 22.29
C ALA A 136 9.73 -13.30 21.83
N THR A 137 10.67 -13.62 20.93
CA THR A 137 10.93 -15.01 20.53
C THR A 137 11.50 -15.78 21.71
N ARG A 138 10.87 -16.91 22.06
CA ARG A 138 11.32 -17.77 23.16
C ARG A 138 11.47 -19.20 22.66
N LYS A 139 12.38 -19.96 23.27
CA LYS A 139 12.50 -21.40 23.04
C LYS A 139 11.55 -22.18 23.94
N LEU A 140 10.74 -23.03 23.33
CA LEU A 140 9.96 -24.06 24.01
C LEU A 140 10.36 -25.40 23.39
N ASP A 141 11.03 -26.27 24.15
CA ASP A 141 11.51 -27.58 23.70
C ASP A 141 12.24 -27.57 22.35
N GLY A 142 13.06 -26.53 22.12
CA GLY A 142 13.84 -26.35 20.89
C GLY A 142 13.15 -25.56 19.77
N TRP A 143 11.84 -25.30 19.88
CA TRP A 143 11.12 -24.42 18.96
C TRP A 143 11.21 -22.96 19.41
N ALA A 144 11.86 -22.12 18.59
CA ALA A 144 11.91 -20.68 18.78
C ALA A 144 10.70 -20.03 18.09
N SER A 145 9.79 -19.46 18.90
CA SER A 145 8.60 -18.75 18.41
C SER A 145 8.10 -17.75 19.45
N THR A 146 7.31 -16.79 19.01
CA THR A 146 6.63 -15.87 19.93
C THR A 146 5.40 -16.54 20.56
N PRO A 147 5.00 -16.13 21.78
CA PRO A 147 3.71 -16.48 22.37
C PRO A 147 2.52 -16.36 21.41
N ALA A 148 2.49 -15.30 20.59
CA ALA A 148 1.44 -15.06 19.60
C ALA A 148 1.41 -16.12 18.49
N GLU A 149 2.56 -16.44 17.88
CA GLU A 149 2.68 -17.47 16.82
C GLU A 149 2.29 -18.87 17.32
N ARG A 150 2.59 -19.17 18.58
CA ARG A 150 2.17 -20.42 19.22
C ARG A 150 0.66 -20.52 19.32
N MET A 151 0.01 -19.43 19.69
CA MET A 151 -1.45 -19.37 19.74
C MET A 151 -2.04 -19.56 18.34
N VAL A 152 -1.50 -18.91 17.31
CA VAL A 152 -1.95 -19.12 15.91
C VAL A 152 -1.85 -20.58 15.50
N THR A 153 -0.72 -21.22 15.81
CA THR A 153 -0.48 -22.64 15.51
C THR A 153 -1.49 -23.52 16.24
N LEU A 154 -1.73 -23.25 17.52
CA LEU A 154 -2.70 -23.97 18.36
C LEU A 154 -4.13 -23.80 17.83
N CYS A 155 -4.54 -22.57 17.51
CA CYS A 155 -5.84 -22.24 16.91
C CYS A 155 -6.08 -23.02 15.62
N ARG A 156 -5.11 -22.99 14.69
CA ARG A 156 -5.23 -23.69 13.39
C ARG A 156 -5.25 -25.21 13.56
N ALA A 157 -4.45 -25.76 14.45
CA ALA A 157 -4.38 -27.20 14.70
C ALA A 157 -5.64 -27.75 15.40
N THR A 158 -6.27 -26.96 16.27
CA THR A 158 -7.51 -27.34 16.97
C THR A 158 -8.78 -27.01 16.18
N GLY A 159 -8.67 -26.22 15.12
CA GLY A 159 -9.83 -25.69 14.38
C GLY A 159 -10.56 -24.56 15.13
N CYS A 160 -10.02 -24.07 16.25
CA CYS A 160 -10.57 -22.95 17.00
C CYS A 160 -9.97 -21.64 16.48
N ARG A 161 -10.77 -20.81 15.80
CA ARG A 161 -10.29 -19.59 15.13
C ARG A 161 -9.78 -18.51 16.08
N LEU A 162 -10.34 -18.38 17.28
CA LEU A 162 -9.99 -17.33 18.23
C LEU A 162 -9.02 -17.81 19.31
N GLY A 163 -8.04 -16.98 19.62
CA GLY A 163 -7.10 -17.18 20.72
C GLY A 163 -6.92 -15.90 21.55
N LEU A 164 -6.57 -16.03 22.83
CA LEU A 164 -6.26 -14.92 23.72
C LEU A 164 -4.96 -15.24 24.46
N VAL A 165 -3.94 -14.41 24.27
CA VAL A 165 -2.64 -14.56 24.94
C VAL A 165 -2.50 -13.44 25.96
N THR A 166 -2.10 -13.76 27.18
CA THR A 166 -1.93 -12.75 28.24
C THR A 166 -0.74 -13.01 29.14
N ASN A 167 -0.11 -11.93 29.60
CA ASN A 167 0.83 -11.92 30.73
C ASN A 167 0.27 -11.15 31.94
N GLY A 168 -1.06 -10.97 32.00
CA GLY A 168 -1.76 -10.18 33.01
C GLY A 168 -1.84 -8.70 32.68
N GLU A 169 -0.75 -8.10 32.16
CA GLU A 169 -0.74 -6.69 31.76
C GLU A 169 -1.28 -6.49 30.34
N ARG A 170 -0.78 -7.28 29.37
CA ARG A 170 -1.18 -7.24 27.97
C ARG A 170 -2.12 -8.40 27.67
N TRP A 171 -3.25 -8.10 27.05
CA TRP A 171 -4.28 -9.05 26.62
C TRP A 171 -4.39 -9.00 25.10
N MET A 172 -3.78 -9.98 24.43
CA MET A 172 -3.69 -10.04 22.97
C MET A 172 -4.69 -11.05 22.40
N LEU A 173 -5.71 -10.54 21.72
CA LEU A 173 -6.62 -11.33 20.90
C LEU A 173 -5.91 -11.75 19.60
N VAL A 174 -6.12 -13.01 19.21
CA VAL A 174 -5.65 -13.62 17.97
C VAL A 174 -6.86 -14.10 17.18
N ASP A 175 -7.04 -13.60 15.97
CA ASP A 175 -7.94 -14.18 14.96
C ASP A 175 -7.11 -14.96 13.95
N ALA A 176 -7.24 -16.28 13.91
CA ALA A 176 -6.42 -17.17 13.08
C ALA A 176 -7.26 -17.96 12.06
N PRO A 177 -7.89 -17.28 11.07
CA PRO A 177 -8.62 -17.98 10.01
C PRO A 177 -7.69 -18.88 9.19
N VAL A 178 -8.21 -20.02 8.72
CA VAL A 178 -7.47 -20.93 7.85
C VAL A 178 -7.53 -20.38 6.42
N GLY A 179 -6.36 -20.13 5.83
CA GLY A 179 -6.26 -19.60 4.46
C GLY A 179 -6.46 -18.09 4.33
N ALA A 180 -6.51 -17.34 5.45
CA ALA A 180 -6.57 -15.89 5.47
C ALA A 180 -5.59 -15.29 6.50
N VAL A 181 -5.43 -13.96 6.45
CA VAL A 181 -4.50 -13.21 7.30
C VAL A 181 -4.90 -13.33 8.77
N THR A 182 -3.91 -13.58 9.62
CA THR A 182 -4.10 -13.57 11.08
C THR A 182 -4.12 -12.14 11.60
N THR A 183 -5.00 -11.86 12.54
CA THR A 183 -5.10 -10.56 13.19
C THR A 183 -4.74 -10.66 14.66
N PHE A 184 -4.01 -9.65 15.14
CA PHE A 184 -3.66 -9.46 16.53
C PHE A 184 -4.23 -8.13 17.02
N ALA A 185 -4.86 -8.11 18.19
CA ALA A 185 -5.32 -6.89 18.84
C ALA A 185 -5.00 -6.93 20.33
N SER A 186 -4.25 -5.95 20.83
CA SER A 186 -3.75 -5.94 22.21
C SER A 186 -4.36 -4.81 23.04
N TRP A 187 -4.91 -5.18 24.19
CA TRP A 187 -5.33 -4.28 25.25
C TRP A 187 -4.33 -4.30 26.40
N TYR A 188 -4.12 -3.16 27.04
CA TYR A 188 -3.28 -3.06 28.24
C TYR A 188 -4.14 -2.76 29.47
N ALA A 189 -3.98 -3.57 30.52
CA ALA A 189 -4.77 -3.43 31.73
C ALA A 189 -4.51 -2.07 32.45
N ARG A 190 -3.29 -1.53 32.38
CA ARG A 190 -2.94 -0.20 32.96
C ARG A 190 -3.84 0.94 32.49
N ILE A 191 -4.32 0.90 31.25
CA ILE A 191 -5.13 1.98 30.69
C ILE A 191 -6.61 1.81 30.98
N TRP A 192 -7.08 0.66 31.48
CA TRP A 192 -8.52 0.43 31.73
C TRP A 192 -9.13 1.39 32.75
N SER A 193 -8.34 1.90 33.70
CA SER A 193 -8.78 2.88 34.68
C SER A 193 -8.80 4.31 34.13
N GLN A 194 -7.87 4.64 33.23
CA GLN A 194 -7.69 5.95 32.61
C GLN A 194 -8.63 6.16 31.42
N GLU A 195 -8.79 5.12 30.61
CA GLU A 195 -9.59 5.07 29.39
C GLU A 195 -10.64 3.94 29.49
N PRO A 196 -11.74 4.12 30.25
CA PRO A 196 -12.72 3.06 30.50
C PRO A 196 -13.35 2.46 29.24
N VAL A 197 -13.37 3.20 28.14
CA VAL A 197 -13.87 2.76 26.84
C VAL A 197 -13.09 1.56 26.29
N THR A 198 -11.80 1.43 26.62
CA THR A 198 -10.97 0.30 26.18
C THR A 198 -11.37 -1.00 26.89
N LEU A 199 -11.66 -0.93 28.19
CA LEU A 199 -12.21 -2.05 28.96
C LEU A 199 -13.63 -2.40 28.50
N GLN A 200 -14.46 -1.40 28.20
CA GLN A 200 -15.79 -1.63 27.62
C GLN A 200 -15.68 -2.40 26.29
N ALA A 201 -14.78 -2.00 25.39
CA ALA A 201 -14.56 -2.68 24.12
C ALA A 201 -14.09 -4.13 24.34
N PHE A 202 -13.11 -4.34 25.23
CA PHE A 202 -12.61 -5.66 25.59
C PHE A 202 -13.75 -6.60 26.06
N VAL A 203 -14.57 -6.14 27.01
CA VAL A 203 -15.70 -6.93 27.55
C VAL A 203 -16.80 -7.16 26.51
N HIS A 204 -17.12 -6.19 25.64
CA HIS A 204 -18.18 -6.37 24.63
C HIS A 204 -17.78 -7.30 23.47
N LEU A 205 -16.47 -7.39 23.19
CA LEU A 205 -15.93 -8.25 22.14
C LEU A 205 -15.64 -9.67 22.65
N LEU A 206 -15.24 -9.83 23.91
CA LEU A 206 -14.79 -11.12 24.45
C LEU A 206 -15.66 -11.65 25.59
N GLY A 207 -16.71 -10.92 25.98
CA GLY A 207 -17.64 -11.35 27.03
C GLY A 207 -18.56 -12.48 26.58
N ILE A 208 -19.11 -13.22 27.54
CA ILE A 208 -19.95 -14.41 27.32
C ILE A 208 -21.03 -14.18 26.26
N ARG A 209 -21.71 -13.03 26.28
CA ARG A 209 -22.79 -12.70 25.34
C ARG A 209 -22.34 -12.83 23.88
N ARG A 210 -21.09 -12.46 23.55
CA ARG A 210 -20.58 -12.51 22.17
C ARG A 210 -20.45 -13.92 21.61
N PHE A 211 -20.29 -14.93 22.47
CA PHE A 211 -20.16 -16.32 22.05
C PHE A 211 -21.53 -17.00 21.78
N PHE A 212 -22.61 -16.45 22.34
CA PHE A 212 -23.95 -17.04 22.28
C PHE A 212 -24.98 -16.20 21.52
N VAL A 213 -24.54 -15.22 20.71
CA VAL A 213 -25.37 -14.57 19.68
C VAL A 213 -25.45 -15.41 18.40
N ASP A 214 -26.33 -15.00 17.48
CA ASP A 214 -26.39 -15.49 16.11
C ASP A 214 -24.99 -15.52 15.47
N GLU A 215 -24.73 -16.55 14.66
CA GLU A 215 -23.40 -16.80 14.09
C GLU A 215 -22.86 -15.60 13.29
N SER A 216 -23.75 -14.86 12.59
CA SER A 216 -23.41 -13.64 11.83
C SER A 216 -22.99 -12.45 12.68
N GLU A 217 -23.28 -12.48 13.98
CA GLU A 217 -22.96 -11.44 14.96
C GLU A 217 -21.81 -11.87 15.89
N ARG A 218 -21.31 -13.11 15.77
CA ARG A 218 -20.11 -13.54 16.51
C ARG A 218 -18.86 -12.86 15.96
N LEU A 219 -17.85 -12.73 16.81
CA LEU A 219 -16.63 -12.01 16.48
C LEU A 219 -15.95 -12.47 15.17
N PRO A 220 -15.83 -13.78 14.85
CA PRO A 220 -15.29 -14.23 13.56
C PRO A 220 -16.07 -13.71 12.34
N ALA A 221 -17.41 -13.72 12.40
CA ALA A 221 -18.23 -13.21 11.31
C ALA A 221 -18.13 -11.68 11.17
N LEU A 222 -17.92 -10.96 12.29
CA LEU A 222 -17.64 -9.52 12.24
C LEU A 222 -16.27 -9.23 11.60
N PHE A 223 -15.25 -10.06 11.82
CA PHE A 223 -13.97 -9.97 11.10
C PHE A 223 -14.16 -10.21 9.59
N ASP A 224 -14.89 -11.25 9.20
CA ASP A 224 -15.12 -11.57 7.79
C ASP A 224 -15.91 -10.46 7.08
N ARG A 225 -16.95 -9.92 7.71
CA ARG A 225 -17.70 -8.76 7.22
C ARG A 225 -16.82 -7.52 7.11
N SER A 226 -15.90 -7.32 8.06
CA SER A 226 -14.99 -6.18 8.04
C SER A 226 -13.99 -6.28 6.89
N SER A 227 -13.44 -7.49 6.63
CA SER A 227 -12.57 -7.72 5.48
C SER A 227 -13.30 -7.50 4.17
N LYS A 228 -14.51 -8.06 4.01
CA LYS A 228 -15.32 -7.85 2.81
C LYS A 228 -15.68 -6.38 2.59
N PHE A 229 -15.99 -5.66 3.67
CA PHE A 229 -16.25 -4.23 3.60
C PHE A 229 -15.03 -3.44 3.10
N GLN A 230 -13.81 -3.84 3.50
CA GLN A 230 -12.58 -3.21 3.00
C GLN A 230 -12.36 -3.44 1.50
N ASP A 231 -12.70 -4.63 0.97
CA ASP A 231 -12.64 -4.90 -0.47
C ASP A 231 -13.62 -3.99 -1.25
N GLU A 232 -14.87 -3.87 -0.77
CA GLU A 232 -15.88 -2.98 -1.38
C GLU A 232 -15.48 -1.50 -1.33
N VAL A 233 -14.84 -1.06 -0.25
CA VAL A 233 -14.27 0.30 -0.12
C VAL A 233 -13.21 0.53 -1.18
N THR A 234 -12.33 -0.44 -1.41
CA THR A 234 -11.22 -0.33 -2.35
C THR A 234 -11.71 -0.16 -3.79
N ASP A 235 -12.67 -0.97 -4.22
CA ASP A 235 -13.29 -0.86 -5.55
C ASP A 235 -13.94 0.51 -5.75
N ALA A 236 -14.67 0.99 -4.74
CA ALA A 236 -15.34 2.28 -4.83
C ALA A 236 -14.38 3.47 -4.80
N LEU A 237 -13.30 3.39 -4.02
CA LEU A 237 -12.22 4.37 -4.02
C LEU A 237 -11.58 4.47 -5.40
N GLY A 238 -11.34 3.36 -6.09
CA GLY A 238 -10.79 3.37 -7.45
C GLY A 238 -11.62 4.26 -8.40
N GLU A 239 -12.95 4.13 -8.35
CA GLU A 239 -13.85 4.98 -9.14
C GLU A 239 -13.87 6.45 -8.68
N GLN A 240 -13.80 6.71 -7.37
CA GLN A 240 -13.73 8.07 -6.85
C GLN A 240 -12.42 8.77 -7.27
N VAL A 241 -11.29 8.07 -7.15
CA VAL A 241 -9.96 8.56 -7.57
C VAL A 241 -9.94 8.79 -9.07
N ARG A 242 -10.57 7.92 -9.86
CA ARG A 242 -10.73 8.13 -11.31
C ARG A 242 -11.41 9.46 -11.61
N HIS A 243 -12.56 9.71 -10.99
CA HIS A 243 -13.28 10.97 -11.20
C HIS A 243 -12.47 12.18 -10.75
N ALA A 244 -11.73 12.06 -9.64
CA ALA A 244 -10.84 13.12 -9.16
C ALA A 244 -9.71 13.43 -10.16
N VAL A 245 -9.13 12.39 -10.77
CA VAL A 245 -8.11 12.53 -11.83
C VAL A 245 -8.71 13.19 -13.08
N GLU A 246 -9.90 12.80 -13.50
CA GLU A 246 -10.63 13.42 -14.62
C GLU A 246 -10.83 14.92 -14.39
N VAL A 247 -11.33 15.29 -13.22
CA VAL A 247 -11.54 16.71 -12.84
C VAL A 247 -10.20 17.46 -12.78
N LEU A 248 -9.15 16.88 -12.22
CA LEU A 248 -7.83 17.51 -12.19
C LEU A 248 -7.31 17.78 -13.61
N ILE A 249 -7.43 16.82 -14.52
CA ILE A 249 -7.03 16.97 -15.93
C ILE A 249 -7.83 18.08 -16.61
N GLN A 250 -9.14 18.15 -16.37
CA GLN A 250 -9.98 19.24 -16.90
C GLN A 250 -9.56 20.61 -16.35
N SER A 251 -9.24 20.69 -15.05
CA SER A 251 -8.74 21.93 -14.44
C SER A 251 -7.36 22.34 -14.98
N LEU A 252 -6.48 21.37 -15.27
CA LEU A 252 -5.21 21.61 -15.96
C LEU A 252 -5.41 22.07 -17.41
N ASP A 253 -6.34 21.44 -18.15
CA ASP A 253 -6.69 21.83 -19.52
C ASP A 253 -7.22 23.27 -19.56
N LYS A 254 -8.10 23.63 -18.63
CA LYS A 254 -8.62 25.00 -18.50
C LYS A 254 -7.51 25.99 -18.19
N ALA A 255 -6.62 25.67 -17.24
CA ALA A 255 -5.49 26.52 -16.91
C ALA A 255 -4.49 26.71 -18.07
N ASP A 256 -4.41 25.72 -18.97
CA ASP A 256 -3.63 25.76 -20.21
C ASP A 256 -4.33 26.60 -21.30
N GLN A 257 -5.66 26.49 -21.44
CA GLN A 257 -6.47 27.34 -22.31
C GLN A 257 -6.33 28.82 -21.96
N ASP A 258 -6.43 29.16 -20.67
CA ASP A 258 -6.27 30.52 -20.16
C ASP A 258 -4.85 31.09 -20.38
N ARG A 259 -3.89 30.23 -20.75
CA ARG A 259 -2.49 30.55 -21.07
C ARG A 259 -2.17 30.29 -22.55
N ASP A 260 -3.15 30.38 -23.44
CA ASP A 260 -2.96 30.22 -24.89
C ASP A 260 -2.28 28.90 -25.30
N ARG A 261 -2.52 27.81 -24.53
CA ARG A 261 -1.93 26.47 -24.76
C ARG A 261 -0.40 26.41 -24.65
N GLU A 262 0.22 27.37 -23.95
CA GLU A 262 1.67 27.40 -23.70
C GLU A 262 2.07 26.46 -22.54
N LEU A 263 1.22 26.31 -21.52
CA LEU A 263 1.55 25.58 -20.29
C LEU A 263 1.84 24.10 -20.54
N LEU A 264 1.01 23.44 -21.36
CA LEU A 264 1.10 22.01 -21.68
C LEU A 264 1.77 21.77 -23.05
N ARG A 265 2.47 22.77 -23.58
CA ARG A 265 3.19 22.63 -24.85
C ARG A 265 4.29 21.57 -24.73
N GLY A 266 4.24 20.57 -25.61
CA GLY A 266 5.21 19.48 -25.63
C GLY A 266 5.05 18.44 -24.52
N VAL A 267 3.99 18.56 -23.70
CA VAL A 267 3.57 17.53 -22.75
C VAL A 267 2.77 16.47 -23.52
N LYS A 268 3.20 15.21 -23.42
CA LYS A 268 2.48 14.09 -24.06
C LYS A 268 1.22 13.76 -23.28
N GLU A 269 0.23 13.16 -23.94
CA GLU A 269 -1.04 12.80 -23.29
C GLU A 269 -0.84 11.82 -22.13
N ALA A 270 0.03 10.82 -22.31
CA ALA A 270 0.43 9.92 -21.24
C ALA A 270 1.11 10.65 -20.08
N GLU A 271 2.02 11.59 -20.35
CA GLU A 271 2.72 12.40 -19.34
C GLU A 271 1.74 13.24 -18.49
N LEU A 272 0.67 13.76 -19.11
CA LEU A 272 -0.38 14.49 -18.41
C LEU A 272 -1.19 13.58 -17.48
N TYR A 273 -1.56 12.39 -17.94
CA TYR A 273 -2.25 11.39 -17.10
C TYR A 273 -1.37 10.96 -15.92
N GLU A 274 -0.10 10.67 -16.19
CA GLU A 274 0.88 10.30 -15.18
C GLU A 274 1.03 11.37 -14.09
N ALA A 275 1.06 12.65 -14.48
CA ALA A 275 1.16 13.77 -13.55
C ALA A 275 -0.08 13.87 -12.64
N ALA A 276 -1.29 13.73 -13.20
CA ALA A 276 -2.52 13.77 -12.42
C ALA A 276 -2.62 12.59 -11.44
N LEU A 277 -2.25 11.37 -11.86
CA LEU A 277 -2.21 10.21 -10.98
C LEU A 277 -1.13 10.37 -9.89
N THR A 278 0.01 10.95 -10.23
CA THR A 278 1.09 11.25 -9.28
C THR A 278 0.63 12.18 -8.17
N VAL A 279 -0.21 13.17 -8.47
CA VAL A 279 -0.82 14.03 -7.43
C VAL A 279 -1.65 13.19 -6.45
N MET A 280 -2.49 12.28 -6.94
CA MET A 280 -3.29 11.41 -6.06
C MET A 280 -2.42 10.50 -5.20
N MET A 281 -1.38 9.89 -5.79
CA MET A 281 -0.41 9.07 -5.05
C MET A 281 0.31 9.87 -3.94
N ARG A 282 0.71 11.12 -4.22
CA ARG A 282 1.30 12.02 -3.21
C ARG A 282 0.34 12.27 -2.05
N LEU A 283 -0.95 12.50 -2.33
CA LEU A 283 -1.95 12.73 -1.29
C LEU A 283 -2.14 11.50 -0.40
N VAL A 284 -2.29 10.31 -0.99
CA VAL A 284 -2.42 9.07 -0.22
C VAL A 284 -1.18 8.81 0.63
N PHE A 285 0.01 9.03 0.07
CA PHE A 285 1.25 8.91 0.81
C PHE A 285 1.26 9.84 2.04
N LEU A 286 0.96 11.13 1.86
CA LEU A 286 0.98 12.11 2.94
C LEU A 286 -0.02 11.76 4.04
N LEU A 287 -1.22 11.32 3.68
CA LEU A 287 -2.23 10.89 4.66
C LEU A 287 -1.76 9.66 5.46
N SER A 288 -1.19 8.67 4.78
CA SER A 288 -0.62 7.50 5.46
C SER A 288 0.57 7.89 6.35
N ALA A 289 1.43 8.78 5.88
CA ALA A 289 2.60 9.25 6.61
C ALA A 289 2.25 10.12 7.82
N GLU A 290 1.18 10.93 7.76
CA GLU A 290 0.61 11.66 8.90
C GLU A 290 0.08 10.69 9.96
N GLU A 291 -0.80 9.75 9.57
CA GLU A 291 -1.44 8.82 10.51
C GLU A 291 -0.48 7.79 11.13
N ARG A 292 0.63 7.48 10.45
CA ARG A 292 1.70 6.59 10.94
C ARG A 292 2.85 7.36 11.62
N SER A 293 2.67 8.65 11.91
CA SER A 293 3.64 9.51 12.60
C SER A 293 5.03 9.58 11.94
N LEU A 294 5.09 9.38 10.61
CA LEU A 294 6.29 9.60 9.79
C LEU A 294 6.52 11.10 9.56
N LEU A 295 5.43 11.86 9.46
CA LEU A 295 5.44 13.32 9.39
C LEU A 295 5.17 13.94 10.77
N LEU A 296 5.23 15.27 10.85
CA LEU A 296 5.20 16.04 12.10
C LEU A 296 3.77 16.28 12.61
N LEU A 297 2.91 15.27 12.55
CA LEU A 297 1.58 15.35 13.18
C LEU A 297 1.76 15.47 14.70
N GLY A 298 1.05 16.40 15.34
CA GLY A 298 1.27 16.85 16.72
C GLY A 298 2.09 18.14 16.87
N ASP A 299 2.81 18.58 15.83
CA ASP A 299 3.44 19.91 15.82
C ASP A 299 2.43 20.97 15.37
N GLU A 300 2.15 21.96 16.22
CA GLU A 300 1.12 22.99 15.96
C GLU A 300 1.32 23.72 14.62
N ARG A 301 2.57 23.95 14.19
CA ARG A 301 2.87 24.70 12.96
C ARG A 301 2.68 23.81 11.74
N TYR A 302 3.10 22.55 11.82
CA TYR A 302 2.84 21.56 10.78
C TYR A 302 1.32 21.36 10.62
N GLU A 303 0.60 21.14 11.71
CA GLU A 303 -0.84 20.91 11.68
C GLU A 303 -1.61 22.11 11.09
N ALA A 304 -1.28 23.33 11.51
CA ALA A 304 -1.97 24.51 11.03
C ALA A 304 -1.73 24.78 9.53
N ASN A 305 -0.51 24.55 9.03
CA ASN A 305 -0.07 25.08 7.73
C ASN A 305 0.27 24.03 6.66
N TYR A 306 0.51 22.78 7.03
CA TYR A 306 1.00 21.74 6.12
C TYR A 306 0.13 20.47 6.15
N ALA A 307 -0.42 20.10 7.30
CA ALA A 307 -1.18 18.86 7.42
C ALA A 307 -2.40 18.82 6.48
N LEU A 308 -2.54 17.70 5.75
CA LEU A 308 -3.64 17.47 4.81
C LEU A 308 -4.96 17.27 5.54
N SER A 309 -4.91 16.58 6.68
CA SER A 309 -6.05 16.37 7.58
C SER A 309 -6.70 17.71 7.98
N THR A 310 -5.90 18.68 8.41
CA THR A 310 -6.36 20.04 8.74
C THR A 310 -6.85 20.80 7.52
N LEU A 311 -6.11 20.75 6.40
CA LEU A 311 -6.50 21.44 5.16
C LEU A 311 -7.91 21.00 4.73
N ARG A 312 -8.18 19.69 4.70
CA ARG A 312 -9.50 19.19 4.35
C ARG A 312 -10.59 19.71 5.29
N MET A 313 -10.34 19.72 6.60
CA MET A 313 -11.31 20.22 7.58
C MET A 313 -11.62 21.71 7.38
N GLN A 314 -10.60 22.51 7.08
CA GLN A 314 -10.74 23.93 6.78
C GLN A 314 -11.58 24.13 5.51
N LEU A 315 -11.26 23.42 4.43
CA LEU A 315 -12.00 23.51 3.16
C LEU A 315 -13.47 23.08 3.32
N ARG A 316 -13.75 22.01 4.07
CA ARG A 316 -15.13 21.57 4.35
C ARG A 316 -15.97 22.57 5.13
N ALA A 317 -15.34 23.48 5.87
CA ALA A 317 -16.05 24.48 6.65
C ALA A 317 -16.44 25.72 5.81
N GLU A 318 -15.90 25.85 4.60
CA GLU A 318 -16.22 26.93 3.66
C GLU A 318 -17.43 26.57 2.80
N SER A 319 -18.12 27.58 2.25
CA SER A 319 -19.21 27.36 1.29
C SER A 319 -18.66 27.13 -0.13
N ASP A 320 -19.44 26.45 -0.96
CA ASP A 320 -19.06 26.16 -2.36
C ASP A 320 -18.68 27.44 -3.13
N GLU A 321 -19.37 28.56 -2.93
CA GLU A 321 -19.06 29.81 -3.63
C GLU A 321 -17.70 30.41 -3.25
N ILE A 322 -17.24 30.18 -2.01
CA ILE A 322 -15.92 30.62 -1.56
C ILE A 322 -14.86 29.70 -2.15
N LEU A 323 -15.09 28.39 -2.10
CA LEU A 323 -14.18 27.37 -2.60
C LEU A 323 -13.87 27.55 -4.10
N GLU A 324 -14.88 27.89 -4.90
CA GLU A 324 -14.73 28.13 -6.35
C GLU A 324 -13.87 29.36 -6.70
N ARG A 325 -13.72 30.32 -5.77
CA ARG A 325 -13.04 31.61 -6.00
C ARG A 325 -11.66 31.70 -5.37
N ARG A 326 -11.27 30.68 -4.60
CA ARG A 326 -9.99 30.59 -3.92
C ARG A 326 -9.15 29.46 -4.49
N TRP A 327 -7.85 29.60 -4.41
CA TRP A 327 -6.83 28.77 -5.08
C TRP A 327 -5.58 28.55 -4.20
N ASP A 328 -5.65 28.94 -2.94
CA ASP A 328 -4.54 28.83 -1.99
C ASP A 328 -4.27 27.39 -1.55
N ALA A 329 -5.28 26.50 -1.59
CA ALA A 329 -5.11 25.11 -1.23
C ALA A 329 -4.15 24.36 -2.16
N TRP A 330 -4.20 24.64 -3.48
CA TRP A 330 -3.27 24.04 -4.44
C TRP A 330 -1.82 24.45 -4.15
N SER A 331 -1.61 25.74 -3.88
CA SER A 331 -0.29 26.27 -3.52
C SER A 331 0.25 25.63 -2.23
N ARG A 332 -0.63 25.39 -1.24
CA ARG A 332 -0.28 24.67 -0.02
C ARG A 332 0.12 23.21 -0.30
N LEU A 333 -0.61 22.49 -1.15
CA LEU A 333 -0.22 21.12 -1.54
C LEU A 333 1.17 21.08 -2.19
N LEU A 334 1.44 21.98 -3.14
CA LEU A 334 2.77 22.07 -3.78
C LEU A 334 3.87 22.36 -2.76
N ALA A 335 3.62 23.25 -1.79
CA ALA A 335 4.57 23.53 -0.72
C ALA A 335 4.84 22.30 0.17
N VAL A 336 3.81 21.51 0.50
CA VAL A 336 3.98 20.25 1.25
C VAL A 336 4.77 19.23 0.43
N PHE A 337 4.50 19.10 -0.88
CA PHE A 337 5.26 18.19 -1.74
C PHE A 337 6.75 18.53 -1.77
N ARG A 338 7.07 19.83 -1.89
CA ARG A 338 8.46 20.32 -1.80
C ARG A 338 9.07 20.11 -0.42
N ALA A 339 8.30 20.33 0.65
CA ALA A 339 8.76 20.09 2.01
C ALA A 339 9.14 18.62 2.25
N VAL A 340 8.36 17.68 1.69
CA VAL A 340 8.70 16.25 1.75
C VAL A 340 9.93 15.93 0.90
N TYR A 341 10.01 16.47 -0.32
CA TYR A 341 11.13 16.20 -1.22
C TYR A 341 12.46 16.81 -0.72
N GLY A 342 12.47 18.12 -0.49
CA GLY A 342 13.65 18.93 -0.17
C GLY A 342 13.88 19.17 1.32
N GLY A 343 12.95 18.76 2.19
CA GLY A 343 13.02 18.99 3.63
C GLY A 343 12.65 20.41 4.05
N ILE A 344 12.60 20.62 5.36
CA ILE A 344 12.45 21.93 6.01
C ILE A 344 13.57 22.07 7.03
N GLU A 345 14.42 23.08 6.86
CA GLU A 345 15.42 23.48 7.85
C GLU A 345 15.06 24.85 8.41
N HIS A 346 14.30 24.85 9.51
CA HIS A 346 13.95 26.06 10.25
C HIS A 346 14.11 25.82 11.75
N GLU A 347 14.39 26.87 12.53
CA GLU A 347 14.64 26.76 13.98
C GLU A 347 13.48 26.10 14.74
N ASN A 348 12.26 26.30 14.24
CA ASN A 348 11.03 25.89 14.90
C ASN A 348 10.23 24.82 14.13
N LEU A 349 10.74 24.35 13.00
CA LEU A 349 10.10 23.29 12.23
C LEU A 349 11.19 22.59 11.43
N ARG A 350 11.46 21.32 11.73
CA ARG A 350 12.49 20.54 11.05
C ARG A 350 11.90 19.27 10.50
N LEU A 351 11.92 19.15 9.17
CA LEU A 351 11.51 17.96 8.45
C LEU A 351 12.71 17.50 7.60
N PRO A 352 13.29 16.32 7.85
CA PRO A 352 14.33 15.79 6.99
C PRO A 352 13.82 15.64 5.55
N ALA A 353 14.69 15.93 4.59
CA ALA A 353 14.38 15.68 3.18
C ALA A 353 14.21 14.18 2.94
N LEU A 354 13.04 13.79 2.44
CA LEU A 354 12.73 12.39 2.16
C LEU A 354 12.99 12.06 0.68
N GLY A 355 12.91 13.04 -0.23
CA GLY A 355 13.25 12.86 -1.65
C GLY A 355 12.32 11.90 -2.39
N GLY A 356 12.87 11.20 -3.39
CA GLY A 356 12.18 10.22 -4.23
C GLY A 356 11.46 10.82 -5.46
N SER A 357 11.41 10.05 -6.55
CA SER A 357 10.80 10.44 -7.84
C SER A 357 9.32 10.80 -7.75
N LEU A 358 8.63 10.30 -6.73
CA LEU A 358 7.22 10.60 -6.51
C LEU A 358 7.01 12.07 -6.14
N PHE A 359 7.84 12.63 -5.26
CA PHE A 359 7.71 14.01 -4.76
C PHE A 359 8.59 15.01 -5.51
N ASP A 360 9.39 14.56 -6.48
CA ASP A 360 10.25 15.41 -7.29
C ASP A 360 9.44 16.52 -8.00
N PRO A 361 9.69 17.81 -7.69
CA PRO A 361 9.01 18.92 -8.35
C PRO A 361 9.37 19.04 -9.85
N ASP A 362 10.57 18.62 -10.25
CA ASP A 362 11.08 18.75 -11.63
C ASP A 362 10.61 17.63 -12.55
N ARG A 363 9.99 16.58 -12.01
CA ARG A 363 9.38 15.51 -12.82
C ARG A 363 8.22 16.03 -13.67
N PHE A 364 7.39 16.90 -13.10
CA PHE A 364 6.23 17.50 -13.77
C PHE A 364 6.16 19.01 -13.49
N PRO A 365 7.08 19.82 -14.07
CA PRO A 365 7.24 21.23 -13.71
C PRO A 365 5.99 22.06 -14.00
N PHE A 366 5.18 21.65 -14.99
CA PHE A 366 3.94 22.33 -15.35
C PHE A 366 2.89 22.31 -14.23
N LEU A 367 2.92 21.36 -13.29
CA LEU A 367 2.02 21.36 -12.12
C LEU A 367 2.25 22.59 -11.22
N GLU A 368 3.45 23.15 -11.27
CA GLU A 368 3.84 24.38 -10.55
C GLU A 368 3.85 25.61 -11.44
N GLY A 369 3.35 25.49 -12.68
CA GLY A 369 3.39 26.52 -13.70
C GLY A 369 4.80 26.84 -14.20
N ARG A 370 5.75 25.90 -14.08
CA ARG A 370 7.12 26.03 -14.58
C ARG A 370 7.28 25.36 -15.95
N ALA A 371 8.26 25.82 -16.73
CA ALA A 371 8.55 25.29 -18.06
C ALA A 371 9.30 23.95 -18.00
N LYS A 372 9.22 23.14 -19.07
CA LYS A 372 9.97 21.89 -19.16
C LYS A 372 11.49 22.14 -19.11
N GLY A 373 12.20 21.41 -18.25
CA GLY A 373 13.65 21.57 -18.06
C GLY A 373 14.06 22.66 -17.06
N SER A 374 13.10 23.29 -16.37
CA SER A 374 13.39 24.18 -15.23
C SER A 374 13.83 23.40 -13.99
N ASP A 375 14.52 24.08 -13.08
CA ASP A 375 14.93 23.57 -11.75
C ASP A 375 14.14 24.29 -10.66
N TRP A 376 13.50 23.53 -9.76
CA TRP A 376 12.60 24.07 -8.74
C TRP A 376 13.29 24.94 -7.69
N ARG A 377 14.62 24.82 -7.56
CA ARG A 377 15.43 25.60 -6.63
C ARG A 377 15.79 26.97 -7.20
N THR A 378 15.92 27.09 -8.52
CA THR A 378 16.38 28.32 -9.18
C THR A 378 15.28 29.06 -9.93
N ASP A 379 14.33 28.33 -10.52
CA ASP A 379 13.26 28.91 -11.32
C ASP A 379 12.01 29.18 -10.50
N VAL A 380 11.46 30.38 -10.64
CA VAL A 380 10.26 30.81 -9.91
C VAL A 380 9.04 30.04 -10.40
N ALA A 381 8.30 29.45 -9.47
CA ALA A 381 7.00 28.83 -9.76
C ALA A 381 5.87 29.85 -9.84
N ASN A 382 4.91 29.59 -10.72
CA ASN A 382 3.68 30.37 -10.87
C ASN A 382 2.48 29.41 -10.76
N PRO A 383 2.08 29.04 -9.53
CA PRO A 383 1.09 27.99 -9.30
C PRO A 383 -0.20 28.18 -10.10
N LEU A 384 -0.75 27.05 -10.55
CA LEU A 384 -1.95 27.03 -11.39
C LEU A 384 -3.19 27.46 -10.58
N PRO A 385 -4.17 28.11 -11.23
CA PRO A 385 -5.42 28.55 -10.62
C PRO A 385 -6.39 27.38 -10.37
N ILE A 386 -5.92 26.30 -9.75
CA ILE A 386 -6.77 25.17 -9.35
C ILE A 386 -7.54 25.59 -8.10
N ASP A 387 -8.86 25.60 -8.21
CA ASP A 387 -9.73 26.11 -7.15
C ASP A 387 -9.77 25.17 -5.93
N ASN A 388 -10.14 25.73 -4.79
CA ASN A 388 -10.17 25.02 -3.52
C ASN A 388 -11.25 23.92 -3.50
N ARG A 389 -12.30 24.01 -4.34
CA ARG A 389 -13.33 22.98 -4.47
C ARG A 389 -12.77 21.74 -5.17
N THR A 390 -11.98 21.94 -6.23
CA THR A 390 -11.22 20.87 -6.88
C THR A 390 -10.28 20.20 -5.87
N VAL A 391 -9.50 20.96 -5.09
CA VAL A 391 -8.60 20.37 -4.08
C VAL A 391 -9.36 19.59 -3.00
N LEU A 392 -10.50 20.11 -2.54
CA LEU A 392 -11.36 19.39 -1.61
C LEU A 392 -11.86 18.07 -2.21
N LEU A 393 -12.29 18.07 -3.47
CA LEU A 393 -12.69 16.85 -4.18
C LEU A 393 -11.55 15.82 -4.21
N LEU A 394 -10.31 16.22 -4.49
CA LEU A 394 -9.16 15.30 -4.48
C LEU A 394 -8.96 14.65 -3.11
N LEU A 395 -9.05 15.44 -2.03
CA LEU A 395 -8.91 14.95 -0.65
C LEU A 395 -10.08 14.06 -0.23
N GLU A 396 -11.30 14.38 -0.65
CA GLU A 396 -12.48 13.57 -0.35
C GLU A 396 -12.51 12.26 -1.13
N ALA A 397 -12.08 12.26 -2.40
CA ALA A 397 -12.08 11.08 -3.24
C ALA A 397 -11.25 9.91 -2.65
N ILE A 398 -10.26 10.22 -1.82
CA ILE A 398 -9.41 9.22 -1.16
C ILE A 398 -9.82 9.03 0.31
N GLN A 399 -10.27 10.08 1.02
CA GLN A 399 -10.59 9.98 2.45
C GLN A 399 -12.05 9.68 2.76
N GLN A 400 -12.99 9.75 1.83
CA GLN A 400 -14.43 9.67 2.11
C GLN A 400 -15.11 8.55 1.32
N PHE A 401 -15.70 7.62 2.06
CA PHE A 401 -16.55 6.58 1.48
C PHE A 401 -17.91 6.55 2.20
N GLN A 402 -19.00 6.67 1.44
CA GLN A 402 -20.38 6.70 1.96
C GLN A 402 -20.59 7.66 3.15
N GLY A 403 -20.00 8.87 3.07
CA GLY A 403 -20.09 9.90 4.11
C GLY A 403 -19.23 9.64 5.36
N ARG A 404 -18.28 8.71 5.29
CA ARG A 404 -17.38 8.34 6.38
C ARG A 404 -15.93 8.60 6.01
N THR A 405 -15.17 9.14 6.96
CA THR A 405 -13.72 9.27 6.83
C THR A 405 -13.03 7.91 6.96
N LEU A 406 -12.21 7.55 5.99
CA LEU A 406 -11.32 6.39 6.03
C LEU A 406 -10.04 6.72 6.82
N SER A 407 -9.50 5.72 7.52
CA SER A 407 -8.20 5.81 8.20
C SER A 407 -7.15 5.03 7.41
N TYR A 408 -6.04 5.69 7.11
CA TYR A 408 -4.87 5.12 6.44
C TYR A 408 -3.89 4.42 7.39
N ARG A 409 -4.16 4.46 8.70
CA ARG A 409 -3.50 3.59 9.68
C ARG A 409 -3.89 2.11 9.47
N ALA A 410 -5.16 1.86 9.10
CA ALA A 410 -5.72 0.51 8.97
C ALA A 410 -5.71 -0.06 7.53
N LEU A 411 -5.53 0.79 6.52
CA LEU A 411 -5.38 0.33 5.13
C LEU A 411 -4.01 -0.33 4.94
N ASP A 412 -4.03 -1.59 4.51
CA ASP A 412 -2.81 -2.31 4.15
C ASP A 412 -2.23 -1.73 2.85
N VAL A 413 -0.93 -1.87 2.67
CA VAL A 413 -0.21 -1.30 1.52
C VAL A 413 -0.76 -1.82 0.20
N GLU A 414 -1.13 -3.10 0.18
CA GLU A 414 -1.66 -3.75 -1.00
C GLU A 414 -3.05 -3.22 -1.36
N GLN A 415 -3.87 -2.83 -0.38
CA GLN A 415 -5.18 -2.21 -0.62
C GLN A 415 -5.04 -0.85 -1.31
N ILE A 416 -4.00 -0.08 -0.97
CA ILE A 416 -3.67 1.15 -1.69
C ILE A 416 -3.31 0.81 -3.14
N GLY A 417 -2.48 -0.21 -3.36
CA GLY A 417 -2.15 -0.69 -4.70
C GLY A 417 -3.39 -0.99 -5.56
N TYR A 418 -4.40 -1.64 -4.99
CA TYR A 418 -5.64 -2.02 -5.69
C TYR A 418 -6.45 -0.81 -6.18
N VAL A 419 -6.53 0.26 -5.38
CA VAL A 419 -7.21 1.51 -5.77
C VAL A 419 -6.64 2.06 -7.08
N TYR A 420 -5.32 1.93 -7.27
CA TYR A 420 -4.62 2.48 -8.42
C TYR A 420 -4.49 1.53 -9.61
N GLU A 421 -4.62 0.22 -9.40
CA GLU A 421 -4.42 -0.77 -10.46
C GLU A 421 -5.39 -0.58 -11.64
N GLY A 422 -6.68 -0.34 -11.37
CA GLY A 422 -7.67 -0.02 -12.41
C GLY A 422 -7.47 1.34 -13.09
N LEU A 423 -6.62 2.20 -12.52
CA LEU A 423 -6.25 3.50 -13.10
C LEU A 423 -5.05 3.37 -14.05
N LEU A 424 -4.18 2.37 -13.84
CA LEU A 424 -3.00 2.15 -14.68
C LEU A 424 -3.32 1.82 -16.14
N GLU A 425 -4.53 1.31 -16.40
CA GLU A 425 -5.02 0.96 -17.75
C GLU A 425 -5.55 2.18 -18.54
N ARG A 426 -5.54 3.37 -17.94
CA ARG A 426 -6.11 4.58 -18.55
C ARG A 426 -5.03 5.52 -19.04
N THR A 427 -5.44 6.39 -19.95
CA THR A 427 -4.62 7.46 -20.46
C THR A 427 -5.49 8.66 -20.80
N VAL A 428 -4.86 9.72 -21.27
CA VAL A 428 -5.55 10.89 -21.80
C VAL A 428 -5.47 10.87 -23.32
N LYS A 429 -6.48 11.42 -24.00
CA LYS A 429 -6.45 11.76 -25.43
C LYS A 429 -6.96 13.16 -25.67
N ARG A 430 -6.45 13.82 -26.72
CA ARG A 430 -7.00 15.07 -27.23
C ARG A 430 -8.17 14.81 -28.18
N THR A 431 -9.24 15.55 -28.00
CA THR A 431 -10.39 15.53 -28.92
C THR A 431 -10.04 16.28 -30.21
N ALA A 432 -10.44 15.74 -31.36
CA ALA A 432 -10.28 16.43 -32.65
C ALA A 432 -11.39 17.45 -32.91
N GLU A 433 -12.56 17.22 -32.32
CA GLU A 433 -13.78 18.03 -32.48
C GLU A 433 -14.59 18.03 -31.17
N VAL A 434 -15.68 18.81 -31.15
CA VAL A 434 -16.56 18.85 -29.97
C VAL A 434 -17.09 17.46 -29.66
N THR A 435 -16.80 16.98 -28.45
CA THR A 435 -17.12 15.63 -28.01
C THR A 435 -17.97 15.69 -26.74
N LEU A 436 -19.02 14.88 -26.69
CA LEU A 436 -19.90 14.74 -25.53
C LEU A 436 -19.60 13.41 -24.84
N GLU A 437 -19.51 13.43 -23.52
CA GLU A 437 -19.46 12.21 -22.72
C GLU A 437 -20.87 11.83 -22.25
N LEU A 438 -21.28 10.62 -22.59
CA LEU A 438 -22.62 10.09 -22.36
C LEU A 438 -22.72 9.48 -20.96
N ASP A 439 -23.91 9.58 -20.37
CA ASP A 439 -24.27 8.83 -19.17
C ASP A 439 -24.44 7.34 -19.54
N ALA A 440 -23.37 6.59 -19.31
CA ALA A 440 -23.19 5.24 -19.81
C ALA A 440 -23.15 4.18 -18.71
N THR A 441 -23.40 2.93 -19.08
CA THR A 441 -23.25 1.79 -18.19
C THR A 441 -21.78 1.44 -17.96
N LYS A 442 -21.47 0.72 -16.87
CA LYS A 442 -20.09 0.29 -16.54
C LYS A 442 -19.42 -0.57 -17.63
N SER A 443 -20.21 -1.18 -18.52
CA SER A 443 -19.71 -2.00 -19.63
C SER A 443 -19.37 -1.19 -20.90
N ALA A 444 -19.69 0.09 -20.94
CA ALA A 444 -19.39 0.94 -22.09
C ALA A 444 -17.88 1.26 -22.14
N GLN A 445 -17.21 0.77 -23.18
CA GLN A 445 -15.78 1.03 -23.39
C GLN A 445 -15.49 2.42 -23.98
N SER A 446 -16.45 3.01 -24.68
CA SER A 446 -16.28 4.32 -25.34
C SER A 446 -17.55 5.17 -25.18
N PRO A 447 -17.82 5.67 -23.97
CA PRO A 447 -19.00 6.47 -23.66
C PRO A 447 -18.90 7.91 -24.22
N TRP A 448 -18.13 8.14 -25.28
CA TRP A 448 -18.00 9.44 -25.93
C TRP A 448 -18.55 9.39 -27.35
N VAL A 449 -19.10 10.51 -27.78
CA VAL A 449 -19.61 10.69 -29.14
C VAL A 449 -19.31 12.11 -29.60
N THR A 450 -18.86 12.25 -30.84
CA THR A 450 -18.63 13.57 -31.42
C THR A 450 -19.97 14.23 -31.77
N LEU A 451 -20.02 15.55 -31.69
CA LEU A 451 -21.23 16.29 -32.06
C LEU A 451 -21.60 16.04 -33.53
N SER A 452 -20.59 15.90 -34.41
CA SER A 452 -20.77 15.58 -35.82
C SER A 452 -21.40 14.19 -36.03
N GLU A 453 -20.96 13.16 -35.29
CA GLU A 453 -21.59 11.82 -35.33
C GLU A 453 -23.05 11.89 -34.91
N LEU A 454 -23.38 12.63 -33.83
CA LEU A 454 -24.76 12.79 -33.37
C LEU A 454 -25.64 13.51 -34.39
N GLU A 455 -25.13 14.59 -34.98
CA GLU A 455 -25.85 15.37 -35.98
C GLU A 455 -26.09 14.54 -37.25
N SER A 456 -25.09 13.79 -37.71
CA SER A 456 -25.22 12.87 -38.86
C SER A 456 -26.26 11.79 -38.57
N ALA A 457 -26.16 11.09 -37.43
CA ALA A 457 -27.10 10.03 -37.08
C ALA A 457 -28.54 10.56 -36.90
N ARG A 458 -28.70 11.80 -36.43
CA ARG A 458 -29.99 12.48 -36.34
C ARG A 458 -30.58 12.79 -37.72
N LEU A 459 -29.75 13.17 -38.70
CA LEU A 459 -30.17 13.39 -40.09
C LEU A 459 -30.59 12.07 -40.77
N ASP A 460 -29.90 10.97 -40.48
CA ASP A 460 -30.21 9.63 -41.01
C ASP A 460 -31.49 9.03 -40.41
N GLY A 461 -31.94 9.54 -39.26
CA GLY A 461 -33.25 9.27 -38.67
C GLY A 461 -33.20 8.79 -37.22
N ALA A 462 -34.35 8.88 -36.54
CA ALA A 462 -34.44 8.60 -35.09
C ALA A 462 -34.00 7.17 -34.71
N ALA A 463 -34.21 6.17 -35.58
CA ALA A 463 -33.75 4.81 -35.32
C ALA A 463 -32.23 4.71 -35.28
N ARG A 464 -31.54 5.38 -36.23
CA ARG A 464 -30.07 5.36 -36.32
C ARG A 464 -29.41 6.10 -35.15
N LEU A 465 -30.00 7.24 -34.75
CA LEU A 465 -29.55 7.98 -33.57
C LEU A 465 -29.64 7.12 -32.29
N VAL A 466 -30.76 6.41 -32.09
CA VAL A 466 -30.94 5.54 -30.93
C VAL A 466 -29.96 4.37 -30.94
N GLU A 467 -29.70 3.77 -32.10
CA GLU A 467 -28.70 2.70 -32.26
C GLU A 467 -27.29 3.17 -31.89
N LEU A 468 -26.88 4.35 -32.38
CA LEU A 468 -25.58 4.94 -32.04
C LEU A 468 -25.46 5.19 -30.53
N LEU A 469 -26.47 5.81 -29.92
CA LEU A 469 -26.47 6.13 -28.50
C LEU A 469 -26.51 4.86 -27.63
N GLU A 470 -27.26 3.82 -28.02
CA GLU A 470 -27.25 2.51 -27.35
C GLU A 470 -25.86 1.88 -27.45
N GLN A 471 -25.25 1.89 -28.63
CA GLN A 471 -23.91 1.32 -28.84
C GLN A 471 -22.83 2.03 -28.00
N ARG A 472 -22.87 3.38 -27.93
CA ARG A 472 -21.87 4.16 -27.19
C ARG A 472 -22.09 4.15 -25.68
N SER A 473 -23.33 4.26 -25.23
CA SER A 473 -23.66 4.34 -23.79
C SER A 473 -23.84 2.97 -23.13
N GLY A 474 -24.07 1.90 -23.90
CA GLY A 474 -24.46 0.59 -23.37
C GLY A 474 -25.80 0.61 -22.62
N SER A 475 -26.59 1.68 -22.75
CA SER A 475 -27.93 1.81 -22.16
C SER A 475 -28.98 1.14 -23.05
N SER A 476 -30.08 0.68 -22.44
CA SER A 476 -31.19 0.09 -23.22
C SER A 476 -31.84 1.10 -24.16
N VAL A 477 -32.30 0.63 -25.34
CA VAL A 477 -33.12 1.40 -26.30
C VAL A 477 -34.22 2.23 -25.60
N SER A 478 -34.88 1.64 -24.61
CA SER A 478 -35.98 2.29 -23.87
C SER A 478 -35.50 3.51 -23.09
N ARG A 479 -34.38 3.39 -22.36
CA ARG A 479 -33.78 4.52 -21.62
C ARG A 479 -33.37 5.64 -22.57
N VAL A 480 -32.65 5.30 -23.64
CA VAL A 480 -32.19 6.28 -24.64
C VAL A 480 -33.37 7.05 -25.25
N ARG A 481 -34.45 6.36 -25.64
CA ARG A 481 -35.65 7.01 -26.18
C ARG A 481 -36.34 7.91 -25.17
N ASN A 482 -36.42 7.49 -23.91
CA ASN A 482 -37.01 8.30 -22.85
C ASN A 482 -36.20 9.58 -22.62
N ASP A 483 -34.87 9.48 -22.56
CA ASP A 483 -34.00 10.65 -22.32
C ASP A 483 -33.99 11.60 -23.53
N LEU A 484 -34.04 11.11 -24.77
CA LEU A 484 -34.22 11.95 -25.97
C LEU A 484 -35.57 12.69 -26.00
N ALA A 485 -36.63 12.09 -25.45
CA ALA A 485 -37.96 12.68 -25.42
C ALA A 485 -38.15 13.71 -24.30
N ARG A 486 -37.26 13.73 -23.30
CA ARG A 486 -37.35 14.66 -22.16
C ARG A 486 -36.99 16.07 -22.60
N THR A 487 -37.82 17.04 -22.21
CA THR A 487 -37.55 18.45 -22.45
C THR A 487 -36.41 18.92 -21.54
N VAL A 488 -35.45 19.65 -22.11
CA VAL A 488 -34.39 20.32 -21.34
C VAL A 488 -34.97 21.59 -20.73
N ASP A 489 -34.95 21.68 -19.40
CA ASP A 489 -35.39 22.85 -18.65
C ASP A 489 -34.35 23.99 -18.68
N ASP A 490 -34.73 25.16 -18.18
CA ASP A 490 -33.86 26.34 -18.19
C ASP A 490 -32.60 26.11 -17.34
N ALA A 491 -32.70 25.38 -16.23
CA ALA A 491 -31.57 25.07 -15.37
C ALA A 491 -30.49 24.24 -16.10
N LEU A 492 -30.87 23.16 -16.79
CA LEU A 492 -29.94 22.36 -17.58
C LEU A 492 -29.44 23.12 -18.81
N ALA A 493 -30.28 23.97 -19.43
CA ALA A 493 -29.87 24.81 -20.55
C ALA A 493 -28.81 25.85 -20.15
N ASP A 494 -28.89 26.41 -18.94
CA ASP A 494 -27.91 27.34 -18.39
C ASP A 494 -26.61 26.61 -18.04
N ARG A 495 -26.68 25.41 -17.46
CA ARG A 495 -25.47 24.59 -17.22
C ARG A 495 -24.78 24.17 -18.51
N LEU A 496 -25.54 23.82 -19.55
CA LEU A 496 -24.98 23.55 -20.88
C LEU A 496 -24.31 24.78 -21.47
N LEU A 497 -24.87 25.98 -21.27
CA LEU A 497 -24.25 27.22 -21.74
C LEU A 497 -22.89 27.46 -21.05
N THR A 498 -22.82 27.23 -19.74
CA THR A 498 -21.57 27.29 -18.98
C THR A 498 -20.56 26.26 -19.49
N ALA A 499 -20.98 25.02 -19.72
CA ALA A 499 -20.12 23.96 -20.30
C ALA A 499 -19.65 24.28 -21.73
N CYS A 500 -20.43 25.06 -22.48
CA CYS A 500 -20.06 25.56 -23.81
C CYS A 500 -19.28 26.89 -23.76
N HIS A 501 -18.76 27.30 -22.60
CA HIS A 501 -18.02 28.56 -22.41
C HIS A 501 -18.78 29.82 -22.89
N GLY A 502 -20.10 29.81 -22.76
CA GLY A 502 -20.96 30.91 -23.19
C GLY A 502 -21.32 30.91 -24.68
N ASP A 503 -20.89 29.90 -25.46
CA ASP A 503 -21.30 29.74 -26.85
C ASP A 503 -22.76 29.25 -26.93
N THR A 504 -23.65 30.19 -27.25
CA THR A 504 -25.09 29.94 -27.38
C THR A 504 -25.42 29.05 -28.58
N ALA A 505 -24.67 29.15 -29.68
CA ALA A 505 -24.89 28.35 -30.87
C ALA A 505 -24.49 26.89 -30.62
N LEU A 506 -23.36 26.67 -29.95
CA LEU A 506 -22.95 25.33 -29.53
C LEU A 506 -23.93 24.71 -28.53
N ARG A 507 -24.35 25.49 -27.53
CA ARG A 507 -25.37 25.07 -26.56
C ARG A 507 -26.64 24.61 -27.25
N ASP A 508 -27.17 25.37 -28.20
CA ASP A 508 -28.42 25.05 -28.90
C ASP A 508 -28.30 23.74 -29.73
N ARG A 509 -27.11 23.45 -30.27
CA ARG A 509 -26.82 22.19 -30.99
C ARG A 509 -26.76 20.98 -30.06
N ILE A 510 -26.23 21.15 -28.85
CA ILE A 510 -26.10 20.08 -27.84
C ILE A 510 -27.40 19.86 -27.07
N LYS A 511 -28.22 20.91 -26.90
CA LYS A 511 -29.47 20.89 -26.12
C LYS A 511 -30.36 19.66 -26.37
N PRO A 512 -30.57 19.14 -27.60
CA PRO A 512 -31.38 17.94 -27.83
C PRO A 512 -30.87 16.67 -27.12
N PHE A 513 -29.59 16.64 -26.72
CA PHE A 513 -28.94 15.50 -26.10
C PHE A 513 -28.69 15.71 -24.60
N GLY A 514 -29.12 16.84 -24.01
CA GLY A 514 -28.70 17.25 -22.66
C GLY A 514 -28.92 16.22 -21.56
N HIS A 515 -30.03 15.46 -21.58
CA HIS A 515 -30.33 14.41 -20.59
C HIS A 515 -29.50 13.13 -20.78
N LEU A 516 -28.81 12.97 -21.90
CA LEU A 516 -27.91 11.86 -22.19
C LEU A 516 -26.45 12.16 -21.83
N VAL A 517 -26.11 13.44 -21.59
CA VAL A 517 -24.73 13.85 -21.29
C VAL A 517 -24.46 13.63 -19.81
N ARG A 518 -23.35 12.95 -19.51
CA ARG A 518 -22.88 12.75 -18.13
C ARG A 518 -22.53 14.11 -17.52
N THR A 519 -22.76 14.24 -16.22
CA THR A 519 -22.38 15.44 -15.47
C THR A 519 -21.11 15.21 -14.65
N ASP A 520 -20.37 16.29 -14.42
CA ASP A 520 -19.27 16.34 -13.46
C ASP A 520 -19.79 16.30 -12.00
N PRO A 521 -18.91 16.24 -10.98
CA PRO A 521 -19.32 16.25 -9.57
C PRO A 521 -20.12 17.49 -9.13
N TRP A 522 -20.13 18.55 -9.94
CA TRP A 522 -20.83 19.81 -9.67
C TRP A 522 -22.14 19.94 -10.46
N GLY A 523 -22.48 18.92 -11.27
CA GLY A 523 -23.71 18.85 -12.04
C GLY A 523 -23.66 19.55 -13.39
N TYR A 524 -22.49 19.96 -13.89
CA TYR A 524 -22.34 20.51 -15.23
C TYR A 524 -22.16 19.39 -16.27
N PRO A 525 -22.83 19.46 -17.43
CA PRO A 525 -22.64 18.48 -18.50
C PRO A 525 -21.22 18.47 -19.06
N LEU A 526 -20.66 17.27 -19.26
CA LEU A 526 -19.31 17.06 -19.79
C LEU A 526 -19.28 17.26 -21.31
N VAL A 527 -18.99 18.50 -21.71
CA VAL A 527 -18.80 18.93 -23.10
C VAL A 527 -17.32 19.28 -23.30
N TYR A 528 -16.64 18.54 -24.17
CA TYR A 528 -15.23 18.75 -24.47
C TYR A 528 -15.07 19.51 -25.79
N PRO A 529 -14.52 20.74 -25.78
CA PRO A 529 -14.23 21.47 -27.02
C PRO A 529 -13.12 20.77 -27.82
N ALA A 530 -12.94 21.16 -29.08
CA ALA A 530 -11.84 20.64 -29.90
C ALA A 530 -10.48 20.95 -29.25
N GLY A 531 -9.60 19.94 -29.17
CA GLY A 531 -8.28 20.03 -28.57
C GLY A 531 -8.24 19.82 -27.04
N ALA A 532 -9.40 19.63 -26.40
CA ALA A 532 -9.50 19.33 -24.98
C ALA A 532 -9.03 17.91 -24.66
N PHE A 533 -8.61 17.71 -23.42
CA PHE A 533 -8.19 16.41 -22.93
C PHE A 533 -9.36 15.63 -22.31
N ILE A 534 -9.47 14.36 -22.70
CA ILE A 534 -10.41 13.39 -22.12
C ILE A 534 -9.66 12.19 -21.56
N VAL A 535 -10.13 11.65 -20.44
CA VAL A 535 -9.62 10.38 -19.90
C VAL A 535 -10.30 9.23 -20.64
N THR A 536 -9.50 8.30 -21.12
CA THR A 536 -9.93 7.15 -21.90
C THR A 536 -9.22 5.89 -21.39
N THR A 537 -9.73 4.72 -21.75
CA THR A 537 -8.99 3.47 -21.57
C THR A 537 -7.88 3.38 -22.63
N GLY A 538 -6.73 2.85 -22.24
CA GLY A 538 -5.67 2.44 -23.17
C GLY A 538 -6.08 1.20 -23.98
N SER A 539 -5.11 0.35 -24.31
CA SER A 539 -5.36 -1.00 -24.84
C SER A 539 -6.24 -1.82 -23.88
N ASP A 540 -7.03 -2.77 -24.41
CA ASP A 540 -8.03 -3.52 -23.64
C ASP A 540 -7.42 -4.23 -22.42
N ARG A 541 -8.16 -4.31 -21.29
CA ARG A 541 -7.77 -5.00 -20.04
C ARG A 541 -7.29 -6.45 -20.21
N ARG A 542 -7.69 -7.10 -21.30
CA ARG A 542 -7.21 -8.45 -21.69
C ARG A 542 -5.81 -8.46 -22.31
N GLU A 543 -5.39 -7.35 -22.90
CA GLU A 543 -4.12 -7.22 -23.62
C GLU A 543 -2.96 -6.87 -22.67
N THR A 544 -3.22 -6.16 -21.56
CA THR A 544 -2.18 -5.75 -20.60
C THR A 544 -1.91 -6.77 -19.50
N GLY A 545 -2.83 -7.73 -19.27
CA GLY A 545 -2.68 -8.76 -18.24
C GLY A 545 -2.65 -8.22 -16.80
N THR A 546 -3.09 -6.97 -16.59
CA THR A 546 -3.11 -6.30 -15.28
C THR A 546 -4.11 -7.00 -14.36
N HIS A 547 -3.61 -7.92 -13.55
CA HIS A 547 -4.40 -8.69 -12.62
C HIS A 547 -3.82 -8.64 -11.22
N TYR A 548 -4.70 -8.24 -10.32
CA TYR A 548 -4.47 -8.29 -8.89
C TYR A 548 -4.10 -9.71 -8.44
N THR A 549 -3.02 -9.82 -7.67
CA THR A 549 -2.67 -11.03 -6.94
C THR A 549 -3.07 -10.90 -5.47
N PRO A 550 -4.10 -11.64 -5.00
CA PRO A 550 -4.54 -11.60 -3.61
C PRO A 550 -3.44 -11.74 -2.57
N LYS A 551 -3.55 -10.99 -1.48
CA LYS A 551 -2.57 -11.09 -0.38
C LYS A 551 -2.37 -12.54 0.09
N SER A 552 -3.45 -13.28 0.28
CA SER A 552 -3.42 -14.71 0.64
C SER A 552 -2.63 -15.57 -0.36
N LEU A 553 -2.69 -15.21 -1.65
CA LEU A 553 -1.94 -15.89 -2.70
C LEU A 553 -0.46 -15.50 -2.68
N THR A 554 -0.14 -14.20 -2.54
CA THR A 554 1.24 -13.75 -2.39
C THR A 554 1.92 -14.35 -1.16
N GLU A 555 1.23 -14.43 -0.03
CA GLU A 555 1.74 -15.01 1.22
C GLU A 555 2.12 -16.47 1.04
N ALA A 556 1.20 -17.27 0.49
CA ALA A 556 1.43 -18.70 0.26
C ALA A 556 2.58 -18.93 -0.73
N ILE A 557 2.58 -18.24 -1.86
CA ILE A 557 3.62 -18.41 -2.89
C ILE A 557 5.00 -17.99 -2.36
N VAL A 558 5.08 -16.83 -1.71
CA VAL A 558 6.36 -16.33 -1.15
C VAL A 558 6.88 -17.28 -0.08
N ALA A 559 6.03 -17.73 0.84
CA ALA A 559 6.45 -18.64 1.90
C ALA A 559 6.99 -19.96 1.32
N GLU A 560 6.26 -20.60 0.42
CA GLU A 560 6.69 -21.86 -0.18
C GLU A 560 7.93 -21.71 -1.06
N THR A 561 8.07 -20.58 -1.77
CA THR A 561 9.21 -20.31 -2.66
C THR A 561 10.48 -19.96 -1.89
N LEU A 562 10.37 -19.13 -0.85
CA LEU A 562 11.54 -18.60 -0.14
C LEU A 562 12.01 -19.51 1.00
N THR A 563 11.14 -20.33 1.59
CA THR A 563 11.53 -21.29 2.64
C THR A 563 12.73 -22.17 2.23
N PRO A 564 12.73 -22.88 1.08
CA PRO A 564 13.87 -23.71 0.70
C PRO A 564 15.16 -22.91 0.41
N ILE A 565 15.04 -21.60 0.19
CA ILE A 565 16.17 -20.71 -0.10
C ILE A 565 16.73 -20.07 1.18
N ALA A 566 15.89 -19.76 2.16
CA ALA A 566 16.28 -19.14 3.43
C ALA A 566 16.89 -20.14 4.42
N TYR A 567 16.64 -21.43 4.24
CA TYR A 567 17.13 -22.49 5.12
C TYR A 567 18.13 -23.42 4.40
N VAL A 568 19.10 -23.93 5.14
CA VAL A 568 19.98 -25.04 4.76
C VAL A 568 19.31 -26.35 5.21
N GLY A 569 19.26 -27.36 4.34
CA GLY A 569 18.57 -28.64 4.60
C GLY A 569 17.48 -29.00 3.58
N PRO A 570 16.51 -28.11 3.27
CA PRO A 570 15.37 -28.42 2.38
C PRO A 570 15.82 -28.94 1.01
N ALA A 571 16.75 -28.23 0.36
CA ALA A 571 17.27 -28.60 -0.96
C ALA A 571 18.06 -29.93 -0.96
N GLN A 572 18.56 -30.35 0.21
CA GLN A 572 19.25 -31.63 0.39
C GLN A 572 18.31 -32.78 0.80
N GLY A 573 16.99 -32.53 0.87
CA GLY A 573 16.01 -33.53 1.32
C GLY A 573 16.08 -33.83 2.82
N THR A 574 16.67 -32.92 3.60
CA THR A 574 16.77 -33.08 5.05
C THR A 574 15.36 -32.94 5.66
N PRO A 575 14.98 -33.78 6.64
CA PRO A 575 13.72 -33.60 7.36
C PRO A 575 13.63 -32.22 8.00
N ARG A 576 12.42 -31.66 8.12
CA ARG A 576 12.18 -30.29 8.62
C ARG A 576 12.85 -30.00 9.97
N ALA A 577 12.93 -30.99 10.86
CA ALA A 577 13.60 -30.88 12.16
C ALA A 577 15.12 -30.59 12.08
N GLY A 578 15.76 -30.89 10.95
CA GLY A 578 17.18 -30.63 10.71
C GLY A 578 17.46 -29.37 9.89
N TRP A 579 16.44 -28.56 9.58
CA TRP A 579 16.62 -27.33 8.83
C TRP A 579 17.31 -26.28 9.69
N MET A 580 18.30 -25.59 9.12
CA MET A 580 18.99 -24.49 9.78
C MET A 580 18.76 -23.21 9.01
N LEU A 581 18.31 -22.17 9.70
CA LEU A 581 18.14 -20.86 9.11
C LEU A 581 19.50 -20.28 8.70
N LYS A 582 19.58 -19.64 7.53
CA LYS A 582 20.79 -18.97 7.07
C LYS A 582 21.18 -17.81 7.99
N SER A 583 22.46 -17.47 8.00
CA SER A 583 22.98 -16.35 8.77
C SER A 583 22.42 -15.01 8.28
N PRO A 584 22.44 -13.94 9.10
CA PRO A 584 21.91 -12.64 8.69
C PRO A 584 22.59 -12.08 7.43
N ALA A 585 23.90 -12.33 7.28
CA ALA A 585 24.66 -11.92 6.10
C ALA A 585 24.21 -12.65 4.83
N GLU A 586 23.95 -13.96 4.92
CA GLU A 586 23.46 -14.76 3.79
C GLU A 586 22.02 -14.38 3.41
N LEU A 587 21.15 -14.09 4.38
CA LEU A 587 19.78 -13.62 4.13
C LEU A 587 19.77 -12.26 3.43
N LEU A 588 20.61 -11.32 3.87
CA LEU A 588 20.77 -9.99 3.25
C LEU A 588 21.49 -10.03 1.89
N ASP A 589 22.06 -11.17 1.51
CA ASP A 589 22.68 -11.37 0.19
C ASP A 589 21.74 -11.96 -0.86
N LEU A 590 20.55 -12.43 -0.45
CA LEU A 590 19.55 -12.95 -1.37
C LEU A 590 19.11 -11.88 -2.38
N LYS A 591 18.83 -12.33 -3.61
CA LYS A 591 18.39 -11.49 -4.73
C LYS A 591 17.03 -11.98 -5.21
N ILE A 592 15.99 -11.27 -4.80
CA ILE A 592 14.60 -11.56 -5.16
C ILE A 592 14.19 -10.57 -6.24
N CYS A 593 13.85 -11.08 -7.42
CA CYS A 593 13.43 -10.28 -8.55
C CYS A 593 11.99 -10.61 -8.92
N ASP A 594 11.15 -9.59 -9.03
CA ASP A 594 9.83 -9.69 -9.65
C ASP A 594 9.86 -8.99 -11.03
N PRO A 595 9.90 -9.75 -12.15
CA PRO A 595 10.06 -9.20 -13.49
C PRO A 595 8.77 -8.59 -14.08
N ALA A 596 7.65 -8.68 -13.38
CA ALA A 596 6.37 -8.08 -13.76
C ALA A 596 5.66 -7.59 -12.49
N MET A 597 6.34 -6.71 -11.76
CA MET A 597 6.02 -6.46 -10.35
C MET A 597 4.69 -5.76 -10.11
N GLY A 598 4.13 -5.08 -11.12
CA GLY A 598 2.94 -4.26 -10.96
C GLY A 598 3.11 -3.27 -9.81
N SER A 599 2.14 -3.24 -8.90
CA SER A 599 2.15 -2.42 -7.67
C SER A 599 3.09 -2.93 -6.57
N GLY A 600 3.86 -4.00 -6.84
CA GLY A 600 4.87 -4.55 -5.94
C GLY A 600 4.36 -5.54 -4.90
N ALA A 601 3.19 -6.17 -5.10
CA ALA A 601 2.57 -7.04 -4.09
C ALA A 601 3.47 -8.21 -3.64
N PHE A 602 4.09 -8.93 -4.57
CA PHE A 602 5.06 -10.00 -4.23
C PHE A 602 6.30 -9.45 -3.53
N LEU A 603 6.80 -8.28 -3.96
CA LEU A 603 7.97 -7.64 -3.34
C LEU A 603 7.66 -7.20 -1.90
N VAL A 604 6.49 -6.64 -1.65
CA VAL A 604 5.99 -6.30 -0.32
C VAL A 604 5.95 -7.54 0.57
N GLN A 605 5.39 -8.63 0.05
CA GLN A 605 5.26 -9.86 0.83
C GLN A 605 6.61 -10.55 1.06
N ALA A 606 7.50 -10.57 0.07
CA ALA A 606 8.87 -11.03 0.22
C ALA A 606 9.63 -10.20 1.26
N CYS A 607 9.42 -8.88 1.28
CA CYS A 607 10.00 -7.98 2.28
C CYS A 607 9.59 -8.39 3.70
N ARG A 608 8.28 -8.55 3.95
CA ARG A 608 7.74 -8.96 5.26
C ARG A 608 8.30 -10.32 5.68
N TRP A 609 8.15 -11.32 4.81
CA TRP A 609 8.54 -12.69 5.11
C TRP A 609 10.04 -12.83 5.40
N LEU A 610 10.90 -12.20 4.59
CA LEU A 610 12.36 -12.23 4.82
C LEU A 610 12.77 -11.41 6.03
N ALA A 611 12.08 -10.30 6.33
CA ALA A 611 12.36 -9.51 7.52
C ALA A 611 12.10 -10.31 8.80
N ASP A 612 11.02 -11.10 8.85
CA ASP A 612 10.73 -11.97 10.00
C ASP A 612 11.85 -13.00 10.20
N ARG A 613 12.31 -13.64 9.11
CA ARG A 613 13.45 -14.58 9.16
C ARG A 613 14.76 -13.88 9.55
N LEU A 614 14.97 -12.64 9.12
CA LEU A 614 16.17 -11.90 9.47
C LEU A 614 16.20 -11.57 10.97
N VAL A 615 15.07 -11.17 11.56
CA VAL A 615 14.95 -10.94 13.00
C VAL A 615 15.20 -12.23 13.79
N GLU A 616 14.64 -13.36 13.33
CA GLU A 616 14.89 -14.68 13.91
C GLU A 616 16.39 -15.04 13.87
N SER A 617 17.05 -14.79 12.74
CA SER A 617 18.48 -15.05 12.55
C SER A 617 19.36 -14.14 13.42
N TRP A 618 18.98 -12.87 13.62
CA TRP A 618 19.65 -11.97 14.57
C TRP A 618 19.54 -12.48 16.01
N ALA A 619 18.35 -12.90 16.44
CA ALA A 619 18.15 -13.45 17.78
C ALA A 619 19.01 -14.71 18.01
N GLN A 620 19.16 -15.57 16.98
CA GLN A 620 20.05 -16.74 17.04
C GLN A 620 21.53 -16.34 17.18
N ALA A 621 21.98 -15.31 16.45
CA ALA A 621 23.35 -14.81 16.54
C ALA A 621 23.65 -14.20 17.93
N GLU A 622 22.71 -13.42 18.47
CA GLU A 622 22.84 -12.84 19.82
C GLU A 622 22.88 -13.93 20.90
N ALA A 623 22.07 -14.98 20.75
CA ALA A 623 22.11 -16.14 21.66
C ALA A 623 23.44 -16.92 21.61
N GLN A 624 24.22 -16.77 20.53
CA GLN A 624 25.57 -17.34 20.40
C GLN A 624 26.66 -16.39 20.94
N GLY A 625 26.27 -15.25 21.54
CA GLY A 625 27.18 -14.27 22.12
C GLY A 625 27.71 -13.22 21.14
N HIS A 626 27.05 -13.03 19.99
CA HIS A 626 27.38 -11.95 19.06
C HIS A 626 26.57 -10.68 19.34
N THR A 627 27.04 -9.54 18.85
CA THR A 627 26.29 -8.28 18.85
C THR A 627 25.88 -7.94 17.43
N VAL A 628 24.65 -7.47 17.24
CA VAL A 628 24.17 -7.05 15.92
C VAL A 628 24.05 -5.53 15.88
N GLY A 629 24.75 -4.90 14.94
CA GLY A 629 24.70 -3.45 14.73
C GLY A 629 23.42 -3.00 14.01
N ILE A 630 23.11 -1.71 14.09
CA ILE A 630 21.93 -1.11 13.42
C ILE A 630 21.92 -1.26 11.88
N ASP A 631 23.06 -1.59 11.26
CA ASP A 631 23.19 -1.89 9.84
C ASP A 631 22.94 -3.37 9.48
N GLY A 632 22.53 -4.16 10.49
CA GLY A 632 22.19 -5.58 10.41
C GLY A 632 23.39 -6.52 10.42
N ARG A 633 24.62 -6.00 10.64
CA ARG A 633 25.83 -6.81 10.65
C ARG A 633 26.04 -7.48 12.00
N VAL A 634 26.39 -8.77 11.95
CA VAL A 634 26.79 -9.55 13.11
C VAL A 634 28.27 -9.31 13.39
N LEU A 635 28.58 -8.93 14.62
CA LEU A 635 29.91 -8.53 15.08
C LEU A 635 30.26 -9.26 16.39
N ALA A 636 31.52 -9.20 16.79
CA ALA A 636 31.96 -9.71 18.09
C ALA A 636 31.33 -8.90 19.25
N ALA A 637 31.16 -9.53 20.41
CA ALA A 637 30.49 -8.94 21.58
C ALA A 637 31.10 -7.63 22.10
N ASP A 638 32.38 -7.40 21.83
CA ASP A 638 33.17 -6.24 22.24
C ASP A 638 33.24 -5.13 21.17
N ALA A 639 32.53 -5.29 20.05
CA ALA A 639 32.52 -4.30 18.98
C ALA A 639 31.86 -3.00 19.45
N ASN A 640 32.56 -1.87 19.27
CA ASN A 640 32.05 -0.54 19.60
C ASN A 640 31.08 -0.04 18.52
N VAL A 641 29.90 -0.64 18.45
CA VAL A 641 28.83 -0.30 17.51
C VAL A 641 27.53 -0.02 18.26
N GLU A 642 26.69 0.82 17.66
CA GLU A 642 25.33 1.02 18.14
C GLU A 642 24.53 -0.27 17.89
N PRO A 643 24.06 -0.96 18.94
CA PRO A 643 23.34 -2.22 18.81
C PRO A 643 21.95 -1.98 18.21
N LEU A 644 21.38 -3.02 17.59
CA LEU A 644 19.96 -3.02 17.23
C LEU A 644 19.08 -2.75 18.47
N PRO A 645 17.96 -2.02 18.30
CA PRO A 645 16.97 -1.84 19.36
C PRO A 645 16.56 -3.19 19.97
N GLY A 646 16.29 -3.26 21.27
CA GLY A 646 15.77 -4.48 21.90
C GLY A 646 14.32 -4.79 21.54
N ASP A 647 13.56 -3.75 21.19
CA ASP A 647 12.15 -3.82 20.82
C ASP A 647 11.94 -4.56 19.48
N THR A 648 11.03 -5.53 19.47
CA THR A 648 10.74 -6.37 18.29
C THR A 648 10.15 -5.55 17.14
N GLU A 649 9.28 -4.58 17.42
CA GLU A 649 8.68 -3.74 16.38
C GLU A 649 9.74 -2.85 15.69
N ALA A 650 10.63 -2.25 16.47
CA ALA A 650 11.76 -1.49 15.94
C ALA A 650 12.72 -2.38 15.14
N ARG A 651 12.99 -3.62 15.61
CA ARG A 651 13.81 -4.60 14.88
C ARG A 651 13.20 -4.96 13.53
N ILE A 652 11.90 -5.24 13.47
CA ILE A 652 11.25 -5.62 12.20
C ILE A 652 11.24 -4.46 11.20
N ILE A 653 11.08 -3.21 11.66
CA ILE A 653 11.19 -2.01 10.82
C ILE A 653 12.59 -1.92 10.20
N VAL A 654 13.65 -2.13 11.00
CA VAL A 654 15.03 -2.14 10.51
C VAL A 654 15.26 -3.30 9.53
N ALA A 655 14.75 -4.50 9.84
CA ALA A 655 14.86 -5.67 8.97
C ALA A 655 14.21 -5.44 7.61
N ARG A 656 12.96 -4.96 7.58
CA ARG A 656 12.24 -4.62 6.34
C ARG A 656 13.01 -3.60 5.52
N ARG A 657 13.57 -2.58 6.17
CA ARG A 657 14.37 -1.56 5.48
C ARG A 657 15.61 -2.15 4.81
N LEU A 658 16.39 -2.96 5.53
CA LEU A 658 17.60 -3.58 5.00
C LEU A 658 17.29 -4.57 3.87
N ILE A 659 16.21 -5.34 3.99
CA ILE A 659 15.75 -6.26 2.93
C ILE A 659 15.35 -5.48 1.67
N ALA A 660 14.54 -4.43 1.82
CA ALA A 660 14.11 -3.59 0.70
C ALA A 660 15.29 -2.91 -0.01
N GLU A 661 16.31 -2.47 0.73
CA GLU A 661 17.51 -1.84 0.18
C GLU A 661 18.42 -2.83 -0.57
N ARG A 662 18.60 -4.04 -0.03
CA ARG A 662 19.68 -4.94 -0.47
C ARG A 662 19.23 -6.14 -1.28
N SER A 663 17.96 -6.52 -1.20
CA SER A 663 17.51 -7.86 -1.63
C SER A 663 16.40 -7.84 -2.67
N LEU A 664 15.61 -6.77 -2.75
CA LEU A 664 14.43 -6.71 -3.62
C LEU A 664 14.75 -5.97 -4.91
N TYR A 665 14.35 -6.55 -6.03
CA TYR A 665 14.49 -6.03 -7.39
C TYR A 665 13.19 -6.21 -8.14
N GLY A 666 12.89 -5.32 -9.06
CA GLY A 666 11.69 -5.49 -9.88
C GLY A 666 11.71 -4.68 -11.16
N VAL A 667 10.95 -5.18 -12.13
CA VAL A 667 10.76 -4.56 -13.44
C VAL A 667 9.28 -4.52 -13.75
N ASP A 668 8.83 -3.41 -14.31
CA ASP A 668 7.49 -3.30 -14.90
C ASP A 668 7.53 -2.44 -16.16
N LEU A 669 6.68 -2.74 -17.15
CA LEU A 669 6.59 -1.97 -18.38
C LEU A 669 5.94 -0.59 -18.14
N ASN A 670 5.03 -0.50 -17.17
CA ASN A 670 4.30 0.73 -16.88
C ASN A 670 5.08 1.59 -15.86
N PRO A 671 5.51 2.81 -16.22
CA PRO A 671 6.24 3.68 -15.29
C PRO A 671 5.44 4.02 -14.03
N LEU A 672 4.11 4.05 -14.09
CA LEU A 672 3.25 4.30 -12.93
C LEU A 672 3.19 3.11 -11.98
N ALA A 673 3.22 1.87 -12.51
CA ALA A 673 3.31 0.67 -11.69
C ALA A 673 4.61 0.66 -10.88
N VAL A 674 5.72 1.07 -11.50
CA VAL A 674 7.01 1.23 -10.82
C VAL A 674 6.93 2.21 -9.65
N GLU A 675 6.26 3.35 -9.83
CA GLU A 675 6.10 4.34 -8.75
C GLU A 675 5.18 3.84 -7.64
N LEU A 676 4.12 3.10 -7.97
CA LEU A 676 3.27 2.43 -6.99
C LEU A 676 4.06 1.38 -6.20
N ALA A 677 4.88 0.56 -6.85
CA ALA A 677 5.74 -0.41 -6.16
C ALA A 677 6.72 0.25 -5.19
N LYS A 678 7.33 1.38 -5.59
CA LYS A 678 8.19 2.17 -4.69
C LYS A 678 7.40 2.69 -3.48
N LEU A 679 6.24 3.31 -3.71
CA LEU A 679 5.36 3.80 -2.65
C LEU A 679 4.95 2.66 -1.70
N SER A 680 4.61 1.50 -2.25
CA SER A 680 4.23 0.32 -1.48
C SER A 680 5.34 -0.12 -0.53
N ILE A 681 6.56 -0.32 -1.05
CA ILE A 681 7.70 -0.72 -0.23
C ILE A 681 8.06 0.35 0.81
N TRP A 682 7.90 1.64 0.51
CA TRP A 682 8.09 2.71 1.49
C TRP A 682 7.10 2.62 2.65
N LEU A 683 5.81 2.43 2.36
CA LEU A 683 4.78 2.27 3.39
C LEU A 683 4.93 0.98 4.22
N VAL A 684 5.60 -0.04 3.70
CA VAL A 684 5.94 -1.26 4.46
C VAL A 684 7.13 -1.06 5.39
N THR A 685 8.12 -0.26 4.96
CA THR A 685 9.38 -0.08 5.71
C THR A 685 9.28 0.95 6.82
N LEU A 686 8.41 1.97 6.73
CA LEU A 686 8.07 2.95 7.79
C LEU A 686 9.27 3.53 8.59
N ALA A 687 10.43 3.64 7.97
CA ALA A 687 11.64 4.09 8.66
C ALA A 687 11.62 5.62 8.85
N LYS A 688 11.14 6.08 10.01
CA LYS A 688 11.06 7.51 10.34
C LYS A 688 12.43 8.20 10.21
N GLY A 689 12.44 9.37 9.56
CA GLY A 689 13.65 10.18 9.37
C GLY A 689 14.66 9.63 8.36
N ARG A 690 14.33 8.56 7.62
CA ARG A 690 15.16 8.02 6.54
C ARG A 690 14.62 8.43 5.16
N PRO A 691 15.47 8.64 4.15
CA PRO A 691 15.03 9.07 2.83
C PRO A 691 14.43 7.92 2.00
N PHE A 692 13.65 8.30 0.97
CA PHE A 692 12.86 7.46 0.08
C PHE A 692 13.59 7.00 -1.19
N GLY A 693 14.53 7.77 -1.73
CA GLY A 693 15.20 7.48 -3.02
C GLY A 693 16.11 6.24 -3.07
N PHE A 694 16.00 5.31 -2.12
CA PHE A 694 16.83 4.11 -2.06
C PHE A 694 16.39 3.00 -3.03
N LEU A 695 15.19 3.06 -3.63
CA LEU A 695 14.67 2.01 -4.50
C LEU A 695 14.91 2.26 -5.99
N ASP A 696 15.30 3.47 -6.38
CA ASP A 696 15.39 3.89 -7.79
C ASP A 696 16.37 3.07 -8.63
N HIS A 697 17.34 2.43 -7.98
CA HIS A 697 18.31 1.56 -8.62
C HIS A 697 17.88 0.09 -8.70
N ASN A 698 16.91 -0.32 -7.88
CA ASN A 698 16.42 -1.70 -7.76
C ASN A 698 15.12 -1.96 -8.52
N LEU A 699 14.24 -0.95 -8.59
CA LEU A 699 12.95 -1.02 -9.30
C LEU A 699 13.02 -0.20 -10.59
N ARG A 700 12.84 -0.86 -11.74
CA ARG A 700 13.06 -0.26 -13.08
C ARG A 700 11.83 -0.35 -13.97
N CYS A 701 11.69 0.65 -14.84
CA CYS A 701 10.73 0.59 -15.94
C CYS A 701 11.40 -0.09 -17.15
N GLY A 702 10.76 -1.10 -17.73
CA GLY A 702 11.28 -1.82 -18.90
C GLY A 702 10.46 -3.05 -19.26
N ASP A 703 10.73 -3.60 -20.45
CA ASP A 703 10.14 -4.87 -20.89
C ASP A 703 11.05 -6.03 -20.45
N SER A 704 10.56 -6.87 -19.53
CA SER A 704 11.34 -8.00 -18.99
C SER A 704 11.47 -9.19 -19.94
N LEU A 705 10.75 -9.20 -21.06
CA LEU A 705 10.85 -10.23 -22.09
C LEU A 705 11.95 -9.93 -23.12
N LEU A 706 12.42 -8.68 -23.17
CA LEU A 706 13.38 -8.22 -24.16
C LEU A 706 14.77 -8.05 -23.54
N GLY A 707 15.81 -8.44 -24.29
CA GLY A 707 17.20 -8.17 -23.94
C GLY A 707 18.13 -9.37 -24.02
N ILE A 708 19.28 -9.25 -23.35
CA ILE A 708 20.33 -10.26 -23.24
C ILE A 708 20.33 -10.86 -21.84
N HIS A 709 20.62 -12.16 -21.72
CA HIS A 709 20.74 -12.85 -20.43
C HIS A 709 22.18 -13.29 -20.13
N ARG A 710 23.08 -13.19 -21.10
CA ARG A 710 24.53 -13.38 -20.93
C ARG A 710 25.30 -12.25 -21.61
N LEU A 711 26.36 -11.79 -20.95
CA LEU A 711 27.21 -10.73 -21.48
C LEU A 711 27.88 -11.11 -22.81
N ASP A 712 28.20 -12.40 -23.00
CA ASP A 712 28.83 -12.89 -24.22
C ASP A 712 27.93 -12.81 -25.46
N GLN A 713 26.61 -12.71 -25.29
CA GLN A 713 25.70 -12.42 -26.39
C GLN A 713 25.98 -11.05 -27.00
N LEU A 714 26.34 -10.08 -26.15
CA LEU A 714 26.66 -8.72 -26.56
C LEU A 714 28.10 -8.59 -27.05
N THR A 715 29.07 -9.19 -26.34
CA THR A 715 30.48 -9.09 -26.73
C THR A 715 30.82 -9.85 -28.02
N GLN A 716 30.02 -10.88 -28.35
CA GLN A 716 30.13 -11.62 -29.61
C GLN A 716 29.09 -11.19 -30.66
N LEU A 717 28.11 -10.35 -30.31
CA LEU A 717 26.93 -10.04 -31.13
C LEU A 717 26.26 -11.30 -31.70
N SER A 718 25.93 -12.24 -30.81
CA SER A 718 25.32 -13.51 -31.17
C SER A 718 24.30 -13.94 -30.12
N MET A 719 23.11 -14.39 -30.55
CA MET A 719 22.13 -14.94 -29.62
C MET A 719 22.57 -16.28 -29.02
N ASN A 720 23.43 -17.03 -29.75
CA ASN A 720 24.01 -18.31 -29.34
C ASN A 720 25.55 -18.19 -29.41
N PRO A 721 26.19 -17.54 -28.43
CA PRO A 721 27.64 -17.36 -28.41
C PRO A 721 28.36 -18.70 -28.23
N ALA A 722 29.57 -18.82 -28.79
CA ALA A 722 30.42 -19.99 -28.63
C ALA A 722 31.41 -19.78 -27.47
N ASP A 723 31.70 -20.83 -26.69
CA ASP A 723 32.60 -20.77 -25.52
C ASP A 723 34.06 -20.39 -25.87
N GLN A 724 34.45 -20.48 -27.15
CA GLN A 724 35.80 -20.18 -27.66
C GLN A 724 35.84 -19.08 -28.74
N GLY A 725 34.88 -18.15 -28.73
CA GLY A 725 34.90 -17.00 -29.65
C GLY A 725 36.04 -16.02 -29.36
N GLN A 726 36.82 -15.62 -30.37
CA GLN A 726 37.77 -14.51 -30.24
C GLN A 726 37.01 -13.19 -30.07
N LEU A 727 37.17 -12.55 -28.90
CA LEU A 727 36.57 -11.24 -28.62
C LEU A 727 37.18 -10.18 -29.55
N ARG A 728 36.32 -9.52 -30.35
CA ARG A 728 36.68 -8.34 -31.13
C ARG A 728 36.95 -7.16 -30.19
N LEU A 729 37.64 -6.12 -30.67
CA LEU A 729 38.06 -4.97 -29.86
C LEU A 729 36.88 -4.31 -29.11
N PHE A 730 35.73 -4.16 -29.78
CA PHE A 730 34.51 -3.62 -29.14
C PHE A 730 34.00 -4.51 -27.99
N GLY A 731 34.09 -5.84 -28.14
CA GLY A 731 33.66 -6.79 -27.10
C GLY A 731 34.48 -6.65 -25.82
N GLN A 732 35.78 -6.35 -25.94
CA GLN A 732 36.64 -6.04 -24.79
C GLN A 732 36.25 -4.72 -24.11
N ASN A 733 35.90 -3.69 -24.89
CA ASN A 733 35.42 -2.41 -24.36
C ASN A 733 34.10 -2.59 -23.60
N VAL A 734 33.16 -3.38 -24.16
CA VAL A 734 31.89 -3.73 -23.50
C VAL A 734 32.15 -4.47 -22.18
N GLU A 735 33.03 -5.48 -22.18
CA GLU A 735 33.36 -6.23 -20.97
C GLU A 735 33.97 -5.32 -19.89
N GLN A 736 34.88 -4.43 -20.26
CA GLN A 736 35.50 -3.48 -19.35
C GLN A 736 34.47 -2.50 -18.78
N ALA A 737 33.59 -1.93 -19.61
CA ALA A 737 32.54 -1.02 -19.17
C ALA A 737 31.57 -1.71 -18.19
N VAL A 738 31.18 -2.96 -18.46
CA VAL A 738 30.32 -3.75 -17.58
C VAL A 738 31.03 -4.09 -16.27
N ARG A 739 32.32 -4.47 -16.30
CA ARG A 739 33.11 -4.72 -15.08
C ARG A 739 33.19 -3.48 -14.19
N GLU A 740 33.46 -2.34 -14.79
CA GLU A 740 33.49 -1.05 -14.11
C GLU A 740 32.12 -0.67 -13.51
N ALA A 741 31.03 -0.92 -14.25
CA ALA A 741 29.67 -0.72 -13.76
C ALA A 741 29.35 -1.63 -12.57
N ILE A 742 29.78 -2.90 -12.60
CA ILE A 742 29.62 -3.84 -11.47
C ILE A 742 30.34 -3.33 -10.22
N GLU A 743 31.55 -2.81 -10.35
CA GLU A 743 32.30 -2.26 -9.21
C GLU A 743 31.58 -1.06 -8.57
N LEU A 744 31.08 -0.13 -9.40
CA LEU A 744 30.30 1.01 -8.93
C LEU A 744 28.97 0.57 -8.30
N ARG A 745 28.27 -0.41 -8.88
CA ARG A 745 27.05 -1.00 -8.32
C ARG A 745 27.31 -1.66 -6.96
N ARG A 746 28.44 -2.33 -6.78
CA ARG A 746 28.84 -2.91 -5.50
C ARG A 746 29.06 -1.85 -4.44
N ARG A 747 29.75 -0.75 -4.79
CA ARG A 747 29.92 0.41 -3.89
C ARG A 747 28.59 1.03 -3.50
N LEU A 748 27.68 1.22 -4.47
CA LEU A 748 26.34 1.74 -4.22
C LEU A 748 25.56 0.86 -3.23
N ARG A 749 25.64 -0.47 -3.37
CA ARG A 749 24.98 -1.43 -2.47
C ARG A 749 25.54 -1.40 -1.03
N GLU A 750 26.84 -1.13 -0.87
CA GLU A 750 27.51 -1.11 0.43
C GLU A 750 27.31 0.22 1.18
N MET A 751 26.81 1.28 0.52
CA MET A 751 26.60 2.59 1.13
C MET A 751 25.44 2.56 2.15
N PRO A 752 25.65 3.10 3.37
CA PRO A 752 24.56 3.30 4.32
C PRO A 752 23.68 4.47 3.87
N ILE A 753 22.36 4.35 4.06
CA ILE A 753 21.39 5.39 3.68
C ILE A 753 20.83 6.02 4.95
N ARG A 754 21.41 7.15 5.38
CA ARG A 754 21.05 7.82 6.64
C ARG A 754 20.23 9.07 6.37
N ASP A 755 20.66 9.88 5.41
CA ASP A 755 19.99 11.11 5.02
C ASP A 755 20.00 11.33 3.50
N ILE A 756 19.40 12.43 3.06
CA ILE A 756 19.24 12.73 1.64
C ILE A 756 20.59 12.84 0.89
N ARG A 757 21.68 13.22 1.57
CA ARG A 757 22.99 13.38 0.94
C ARG A 757 23.57 12.02 0.54
N ASP A 758 23.27 10.97 1.31
CA ASP A 758 23.64 9.61 0.95
C ASP A 758 22.88 9.19 -0.32
N VAL A 759 21.60 9.52 -0.43
CA VAL A 759 20.77 9.26 -1.63
C VAL A 759 21.28 10.04 -2.83
N GLU A 760 21.63 11.33 -2.65
CA GLU A 760 22.24 12.14 -3.71
C GLU A 760 23.57 11.53 -4.17
N ALA A 761 24.44 11.11 -3.24
CA ALA A 761 25.69 10.43 -3.58
C ALA A 761 25.46 9.11 -4.33
N MET A 762 24.44 8.32 -3.94
CA MET A 762 24.03 7.12 -4.67
C MET A 762 23.52 7.44 -6.07
N ALA A 763 22.75 8.53 -6.23
CA ALA A 763 22.26 8.98 -7.54
C ALA A 763 23.42 9.38 -8.47
N HIS A 764 24.45 10.04 -7.94
CA HIS A 764 25.66 10.34 -8.71
C HIS A 764 26.38 9.06 -9.16
N LEU A 765 26.51 8.06 -8.28
CA LEU A 765 27.08 6.76 -8.63
C LEU A 765 26.22 6.01 -9.67
N ASP A 766 24.88 6.04 -9.57
CA ASP A 766 23.99 5.45 -10.57
C ASP A 766 24.13 6.17 -11.93
N ALA A 767 24.24 7.50 -11.93
CA ALA A 767 24.49 8.27 -13.14
C ALA A 767 25.85 7.92 -13.78
N ASP A 768 26.90 7.73 -12.98
CA ASP A 768 28.21 7.26 -13.45
C ASP A 768 28.14 5.86 -14.07
N VAL A 769 27.39 4.94 -13.44
CA VAL A 769 27.13 3.61 -13.99
C VAL A 769 26.45 3.72 -15.34
N ARG A 770 25.36 4.49 -15.45
CA ARG A 770 24.63 4.69 -16.71
C ARG A 770 25.50 5.30 -17.80
N ARG A 771 26.34 6.30 -17.46
CA ARG A 771 27.27 6.89 -18.43
C ARG A 771 28.27 5.87 -18.99
N ARG A 772 28.76 4.96 -18.15
CA ARG A 772 29.67 3.88 -18.59
C ARG A 772 28.95 2.83 -19.44
N LEU A 773 27.68 2.56 -19.14
CA LEU A 773 26.86 1.58 -19.85
C LEU A 773 26.16 2.13 -21.10
N ALA A 774 26.14 3.45 -21.32
CA ALA A 774 25.41 4.08 -22.43
C ALA A 774 25.75 3.51 -23.82
N VAL A 775 27.05 3.29 -24.10
CA VAL A 775 27.48 2.69 -25.37
C VAL A 775 27.13 1.19 -25.44
N PRO A 776 27.47 0.36 -24.43
CA PRO A 776 27.00 -1.03 -24.37
C PRO A 776 25.48 -1.20 -24.53
N GLU A 777 24.67 -0.35 -23.87
CA GLU A 777 23.20 -0.36 -23.97
C GLU A 777 22.74 -0.03 -25.38
N ALA A 778 23.30 1.01 -26.02
CA ALA A 778 22.96 1.35 -27.41
C ALA A 778 23.32 0.21 -28.39
N ILE A 779 24.45 -0.48 -28.17
CA ILE A 779 24.83 -1.66 -28.97
C ILE A 779 23.84 -2.81 -28.72
N ALA A 780 23.41 -3.02 -27.47
CA ALA A 780 22.44 -4.05 -27.12
C ALA A 780 21.07 -3.79 -27.74
N ASP A 781 20.58 -2.55 -27.68
CA ASP A 781 19.31 -2.14 -28.29
C ASP A 781 19.33 -2.33 -29.81
N ALA A 782 20.43 -1.91 -30.47
CA ALA A 782 20.61 -2.13 -31.89
C ALA A 782 20.70 -3.62 -32.24
N PHE A 783 21.42 -4.41 -31.44
CA PHE A 783 21.55 -5.85 -31.62
C PHE A 783 20.18 -6.55 -31.56
N ILE A 784 19.40 -6.28 -30.52
CA ILE A 784 18.07 -6.85 -30.34
C ILE A 784 17.11 -6.34 -31.42
N GLY A 785 17.22 -5.07 -31.82
CA GLY A 785 16.46 -4.50 -32.94
C GLY A 785 16.69 -5.25 -34.25
N GLU A 786 17.95 -5.57 -34.59
CA GLU A 786 18.31 -6.36 -35.78
C GLU A 786 17.79 -7.80 -35.68
N VAL A 787 17.83 -8.41 -34.49
CA VAL A 787 17.24 -9.74 -34.25
C VAL A 787 15.75 -9.74 -34.62
N PHE A 788 14.98 -8.76 -34.16
CA PHE A 788 13.55 -8.67 -34.50
C PHE A 788 13.31 -8.31 -35.97
N ALA A 789 14.05 -7.36 -36.52
CA ALA A 789 13.92 -6.94 -37.91
C ALA A 789 14.21 -8.09 -38.89
N SER A 790 15.08 -9.02 -38.52
CA SER A 790 15.41 -10.19 -39.33
C SER A 790 14.27 -11.21 -39.46
N GLY A 791 13.24 -11.15 -38.61
CA GLY A 791 12.08 -12.04 -38.67
C GLY A 791 12.42 -13.54 -38.59
N GLY A 792 13.55 -13.89 -37.96
CA GLY A 792 14.05 -15.27 -37.87
C GLY A 792 14.92 -15.73 -39.06
N SER A 793 15.21 -14.85 -40.03
CA SER A 793 16.11 -15.15 -41.15
C SER A 793 17.58 -15.02 -40.73
N GLY A 794 18.24 -16.16 -40.48
CA GLY A 794 19.65 -16.19 -40.08
C GLY A 794 20.61 -15.47 -41.05
N SER A 795 20.35 -15.56 -42.37
CA SER A 795 21.22 -14.92 -43.37
C SER A 795 21.09 -13.39 -43.43
N LEU A 796 19.91 -12.84 -43.08
CA LEU A 796 19.70 -11.40 -42.97
C LEU A 796 20.34 -10.90 -41.68
N LEU A 797 20.12 -11.63 -40.58
CA LEU A 797 20.70 -11.33 -39.29
C LEU A 797 22.23 -11.29 -39.36
N GLU A 798 22.89 -12.31 -39.93
CA GLU A 798 24.35 -12.32 -40.08
C GLU A 798 24.90 -11.09 -40.81
N LYS A 799 24.23 -10.66 -41.89
CA LYS A 799 24.65 -9.46 -42.64
C LYS A 799 24.49 -8.19 -41.81
N SER A 800 23.36 -8.03 -41.13
CA SER A 800 23.11 -6.90 -40.24
C SER A 800 24.11 -6.84 -39.08
N LEU A 801 24.43 -8.00 -38.49
CA LEU A 801 25.36 -8.10 -37.37
C LEU A 801 26.81 -7.78 -37.75
N VAL A 802 27.24 -8.10 -38.98
CA VAL A 802 28.55 -7.67 -39.48
C VAL A 802 28.62 -6.15 -39.56
N SER A 803 27.59 -5.50 -40.12
CA SER A 803 27.51 -4.04 -40.17
C SER A 803 27.44 -3.41 -38.78
N LEU A 804 26.68 -4.00 -37.86
CA LEU A 804 26.59 -3.53 -36.47
C LEU A 804 27.94 -3.65 -35.75
N ALA A 805 28.68 -4.73 -35.97
CA ALA A 805 30.00 -4.92 -35.36
C ALA A 805 31.02 -3.85 -35.80
N ASP A 806 30.94 -3.39 -37.06
CA ASP A 806 31.80 -2.31 -37.57
C ASP A 806 31.44 -0.97 -36.91
N HIS A 807 30.15 -0.65 -36.77
CA HIS A 807 29.69 0.55 -36.06
C HIS A 807 30.04 0.50 -34.58
N ALA A 808 29.85 -0.65 -33.92
CA ALA A 808 30.21 -0.87 -32.53
C ALA A 808 31.73 -0.75 -32.28
N GLY A 809 32.56 -1.02 -33.28
CA GLY A 809 34.00 -0.78 -33.20
C GLY A 809 34.42 0.68 -33.32
N GLN A 810 33.56 1.56 -33.84
CA GLN A 810 33.83 2.99 -34.03
C GLN A 810 33.29 3.86 -32.88
N ALA A 811 32.22 3.40 -32.22
CA ALA A 811 31.64 4.02 -31.02
C ALA A 811 32.52 3.78 -29.79
#